data_AF-A0A2E0FH24-F1
#
_entry.id   AF-A0A2E0FH24-F1
#
_cell.length_a   1.000
_cell.length_b   1.000
_cell.length_c   1.000
_cell.angle_alpha   90.00
_cell.angle_beta   90.00
_cell.angle_gamma   90.00
#
_symmetry.space_group_name_H-M   'P 1'
#
loop_
_entity.id
_entity.type
_entity.pdbx_description
1 polymer ?
#
loop_
_entity_poly.entity_id
_entity_poly.type
_entity_poly.pdbx_seq_one_letter_code
_entity_poly.pdbx_strand_id
1 'polypeptide(L)'
;MKILFIIFLSLIGINLLAQKERGEETLSPLKYNHVLLNSNTIGTSKNIDGMFVYRYDTIKVPNGKGLFDDFTTNKFKPADAQPGDPEVSDTSWFHLYRAGIPDTMGTEYMSDTTYYILIDTVAGYGFDSLVSTYVPFPSYEVTVFDICTYPPTVHLDTLWPNAAYIDSVWPSSVIDIPFKDPSPDFEQDSVKVYKVATSILDTGYLWVDQGVYRNNTYAVDPPSYGVATFDGLDYAGYPYNFTTTAQGDNDYLTSVPLDLAVKEDGTTPWLASDSLELSFWYQPQGIGNEPEASDSLVLQFWSPTDNDWSTVWVKEGAPLDTFRRASLKIISTNYLRKGFQFRFVNYGAQNGSLDHWHLDFIQLKSNAINDETLQEIAIQNPVNTMLKEYTAMPWTHYKDSPELYMLDSVNLDVVNSWTLAVSANTAKYDVSENGVPLTTVFADNATYTVPAGGKVSIPIDVYQDASWFVFDTAVSDTSAFFDVDFNFTGGVFLTKSNETFSLRQRFSNYYAYDDGTAEAAYGITGTQPKLAYRFNSAIADSLYAIKIHFEPSVNDVSVDPFILMVWDNTGAGGTPGNVIYEEPLLVTPEYNLGVNGFYTYELSEKVPLSGTYYVGWKQTTTSRLNVGFDKNIDHQDKIYYNVSGTWANTSYQGALMIRPLFSAAQPSGWVGLKEESFDMKLYPNPTSSILQYDISRPDTYACDLIDLNGSLVRREWIGTTGWIDLSDLQSGLYLLKVSDKRGSFKTIKVIKE
;
A
#
# COMPACT_ATOMS: atom_id res chain seq x y z
N MET A 1 1.25 3.53 -52.33
CA MET A 1 1.48 4.93 -51.87
C MET A 1 0.46 5.45 -50.85
N LYS A 2 -0.78 4.93 -50.79
CA LYS A 2 -1.74 5.25 -49.69
C LYS A 2 -1.55 4.43 -48.40
N ILE A 3 -0.76 3.35 -48.44
CA ILE A 3 -0.49 2.48 -47.28
C ILE A 3 0.72 2.95 -46.46
N LEU A 4 1.67 3.68 -47.08
CA LEU A 4 2.79 4.30 -46.33
C LEU A 4 2.37 5.57 -45.57
N PHE A 5 1.27 6.22 -45.95
CA PHE A 5 0.78 7.41 -45.25
C PHE A 5 0.00 7.07 -43.97
N ILE A 6 -0.49 5.82 -43.85
CA ILE A 6 -1.18 5.33 -42.64
C ILE A 6 -0.17 4.83 -41.60
N ILE A 7 0.98 4.29 -42.03
CA ILE A 7 2.05 3.84 -41.13
C ILE A 7 2.88 5.01 -40.59
N PHE A 8 2.89 6.17 -41.28
CA PHE A 8 3.60 7.37 -40.79
C PHE A 8 2.79 8.15 -39.74
N LEU A 9 1.49 7.92 -39.61
CA LEU A 9 0.64 8.48 -38.54
C LEU A 9 0.56 7.60 -37.28
N SER A 10 0.96 6.33 -37.36
CA SER A 10 1.03 5.43 -36.19
C SER A 10 2.34 5.53 -35.40
N LEU A 11 3.29 6.38 -35.82
CA LEU A 11 4.62 6.54 -35.21
C LEU A 11 4.85 7.91 -34.55
N ILE A 12 3.81 8.76 -34.47
CA ILE A 12 3.83 10.05 -33.74
C ILE A 12 2.83 10.05 -32.56
N GLY A 13 2.19 8.91 -32.26
CA GLY A 13 1.19 8.77 -31.20
C GLY A 13 1.68 8.06 -29.94
N ILE A 14 2.95 8.23 -29.54
CA ILE A 14 3.49 7.59 -28.33
C ILE A 14 4.10 8.69 -27.46
N ASN A 15 3.26 9.26 -26.58
CA ASN A 15 3.57 10.02 -25.35
C ASN A 15 2.32 10.74 -24.77
N LEU A 16 1.10 10.32 -25.13
CA LEU A 16 -0.12 10.76 -24.46
C LEU A 16 -0.45 9.74 -23.37
N LEU A 17 0.27 9.81 -22.25
CA LEU A 17 -0.31 9.39 -20.99
C LEU A 17 -1.26 10.50 -20.52
N ALA A 18 -2.33 10.12 -19.83
CA ALA A 18 -3.45 10.95 -19.37
C ALA A 18 -3.06 12.13 -18.45
N GLN A 19 -2.28 13.06 -18.97
CA GLN A 19 -1.97 14.34 -18.34
C GLN A 19 -3.02 15.34 -18.80
N LYS A 20 -3.86 15.79 -17.88
CA LYS A 20 -4.79 16.88 -18.16
C LYS A 20 -4.02 18.18 -18.05
N GLU A 21 -3.30 18.57 -19.09
CA GLU A 21 -2.57 19.84 -19.14
C GLU A 21 -3.55 21.02 -19.31
N ARG A 22 -3.46 22.03 -18.44
CA ARG A 22 -4.13 23.32 -18.61
C ARG A 22 -3.11 24.44 -18.48
N GLY A 23 -2.30 24.63 -19.53
CA GLY A 23 -1.23 25.62 -19.51
C GLY A 23 -0.03 25.15 -18.69
N GLU A 24 0.50 26.02 -17.83
CA GLU A 24 1.73 25.80 -17.06
C GLU A 24 1.52 25.05 -15.72
N GLU A 25 0.31 24.56 -15.49
CA GLU A 25 -0.07 23.65 -14.39
C GLU A 25 -0.60 22.31 -14.92
N THR A 26 -0.41 21.24 -14.15
CA THR A 26 -0.81 19.89 -14.56
C THR A 26 -1.21 19.03 -13.37
N LEU A 27 -2.26 18.21 -13.57
CA LEU A 27 -2.55 17.03 -12.75
C LEU A 27 -2.07 15.77 -13.45
N SER A 28 -1.49 14.85 -12.70
CA SER A 28 -1.10 13.53 -13.17
C SER A 28 -1.59 12.43 -12.23
N PRO A 29 -1.84 11.22 -12.75
CA PRO A 29 -2.16 10.07 -11.91
C PRO A 29 -1.03 9.73 -10.95
N LEU A 30 -1.38 9.05 -9.86
CA LEU A 30 -0.41 8.62 -8.86
C LEU A 30 0.38 7.41 -9.36
N LYS A 31 1.64 7.29 -8.95
CA LYS A 31 2.46 6.10 -9.24
C LYS A 31 2.32 5.02 -8.17
N TYR A 32 1.98 5.41 -6.94
CA TYR A 32 1.84 4.55 -5.78
C TYR A 32 0.58 4.95 -5.01
N ASN A 33 0.09 4.06 -4.14
CA ASN A 33 -0.94 4.40 -3.17
C ASN A 33 -0.34 4.35 -1.76
N HIS A 34 -0.06 5.52 -1.17
CA HIS A 34 0.61 5.63 0.12
C HIS A 34 -0.21 5.13 1.31
N VAL A 35 -1.53 4.99 1.14
CA VAL A 35 -2.40 4.37 2.14
C VAL A 35 -2.11 2.87 2.23
N LEU A 36 -1.84 2.22 1.10
CA LEU A 36 -1.58 0.78 1.02
C LEU A 36 -0.14 0.39 1.38
N LEU A 37 0.84 1.25 1.09
CA LEU A 37 2.28 1.02 1.38
C LEU A 37 2.61 0.71 2.85
N ASN A 38 1.72 1.10 3.77
CA ASN A 38 1.90 0.92 5.21
C ASN A 38 1.12 -0.29 5.78
N SER A 39 0.40 -1.04 4.96
CA SER A 39 -0.20 -2.30 5.41
C SER A 39 0.91 -3.34 5.59
N ASN A 40 1.08 -3.89 6.80
CA ASN A 40 2.03 -4.97 7.08
C ASN A 40 1.57 -6.28 6.42
N THR A 41 1.42 -6.29 5.11
CA THR A 41 0.96 -7.43 4.35
C THR A 41 2.17 -8.07 3.69
N ILE A 42 2.58 -9.22 4.25
CA ILE A 42 3.52 -10.13 3.60
C ILE A 42 2.81 -10.62 2.35
N GLY A 43 3.04 -9.98 1.22
CA GLY A 43 2.55 -10.55 -0.02
C GLY A 43 3.64 -11.18 -0.85
N THR A 44 3.12 -11.76 -1.91
CA THR A 44 3.74 -12.77 -2.74
C THR A 44 4.88 -12.17 -3.53
N SER A 45 6.05 -12.09 -2.90
CA SER A 45 7.28 -12.10 -3.67
C SER A 45 7.26 -13.34 -4.56
N LYS A 46 7.86 -13.28 -5.75
CA LYS A 46 8.06 -14.47 -6.61
C LYS A 46 8.83 -15.60 -5.90
N ASN A 47 9.42 -15.32 -4.73
CA ASN A 47 9.95 -16.33 -3.84
C ASN A 47 8.80 -16.89 -2.98
N ILE A 48 8.49 -18.17 -3.17
CA ILE A 48 7.49 -18.88 -2.36
C ILE A 48 8.04 -19.27 -0.98
N ASP A 49 9.34 -19.10 -0.73
CA ASP A 49 9.93 -19.31 0.58
C ASP A 49 9.41 -18.25 1.57
N GLY A 50 8.85 -18.72 2.68
CA GLY A 50 8.16 -17.90 3.66
C GLY A 50 6.70 -17.55 3.30
N MET A 51 6.16 -18.03 2.17
CA MET A 51 4.80 -17.69 1.74
C MET A 51 3.74 -18.25 2.69
N PHE A 52 2.68 -17.48 2.94
CA PHE A 52 1.48 -17.92 3.67
C PHE A 52 0.33 -18.21 2.70
N VAL A 53 -0.23 -19.42 2.78
CA VAL A 53 -1.36 -19.88 1.97
C VAL A 53 -2.56 -20.04 2.89
N TYR A 54 -3.49 -19.11 2.79
CA TYR A 54 -4.71 -19.10 3.59
C TYR A 54 -5.76 -20.04 3.01
N ARG A 55 -6.32 -20.88 3.88
CA ARG A 55 -7.51 -21.67 3.55
C ARG A 55 -8.77 -20.86 3.81
N TYR A 56 -9.78 -21.16 3.01
CA TYR A 56 -11.11 -20.56 3.08
C TYR A 56 -12.16 -21.65 3.10
N ASP A 57 -13.15 -21.50 3.98
CA ASP A 57 -14.26 -22.44 4.06
C ASP A 57 -15.21 -22.23 2.88
N THR A 58 -15.82 -23.33 2.43
CA THR A 58 -16.90 -23.20 1.45
C THR A 58 -18.16 -22.71 2.14
N ILE A 59 -18.60 -21.49 1.81
CA ILE A 59 -19.76 -20.86 2.43
C ILE A 59 -21.04 -21.28 1.72
N LYS A 60 -22.08 -21.65 2.48
CA LYS A 60 -23.42 -21.85 1.94
C LYS A 60 -24.09 -20.50 1.71
N VAL A 61 -24.72 -20.31 0.55
CA VAL A 61 -25.50 -19.09 0.30
C VAL A 61 -26.77 -19.11 1.16
N PRO A 62 -26.97 -18.15 2.08
CA PRO A 62 -28.15 -18.11 2.93
C PRO A 62 -29.41 -17.83 2.11
N ASN A 63 -30.49 -18.58 2.36
CA ASN A 63 -31.76 -18.39 1.68
C ASN A 63 -32.35 -17.04 2.08
N GLY A 64 -32.65 -16.19 1.10
CA GLY A 64 -33.26 -14.86 1.32
C GLY A 64 -32.31 -13.75 1.80
N LYS A 65 -31.09 -14.04 2.29
CA LYS A 65 -30.09 -13.00 2.59
C LYS A 65 -28.97 -12.91 1.56
N GLY A 66 -28.66 -14.01 0.86
CA GLY A 66 -27.62 -14.02 -0.17
C GLY A 66 -26.20 -13.76 0.36
N LEU A 67 -25.23 -13.70 -0.55
CA LEU A 67 -23.95 -13.03 -0.30
C LEU A 67 -24.17 -11.54 -0.57
N PHE A 68 -23.62 -10.67 0.28
CA PHE A 68 -23.77 -9.23 0.16
C PHE A 68 -22.48 -8.52 0.57
N ASP A 69 -21.96 -7.64 -0.27
CA ASP A 69 -20.96 -6.65 0.11
C ASP A 69 -21.13 -5.31 -0.57
N ASP A 70 -21.08 -4.25 0.23
CA ASP A 70 -21.09 -2.84 -0.19
C ASP A 70 -19.83 -2.09 0.30
N PHE A 71 -18.84 -2.84 0.80
CA PHE A 71 -17.53 -2.31 1.21
C PHE A 71 -17.55 -1.23 2.30
N THR A 72 -18.70 -0.94 2.92
CA THR A 72 -18.77 -0.08 4.11
C THR A 72 -18.09 -0.75 5.30
N THR A 73 -18.10 -2.08 5.36
CA THR A 73 -17.37 -2.90 6.32
C THR A 73 -16.27 -3.72 5.65
N ASN A 74 -15.22 -4.06 6.40
CA ASN A 74 -14.13 -4.87 5.88
C ASN A 74 -14.50 -6.37 5.92
N LYS A 75 -14.66 -6.99 4.75
CA LYS A 75 -14.91 -8.44 4.58
C LYS A 75 -13.73 -9.18 3.92
N PHE A 76 -12.55 -8.57 3.90
CA PHE A 76 -11.30 -9.20 3.49
C PHE A 76 -10.69 -9.92 4.70
N LYS A 77 -10.28 -11.18 4.51
CA LYS A 77 -9.57 -11.92 5.56
C LYS A 77 -8.21 -11.26 5.82
N PRO A 78 -7.84 -10.94 7.08
CA PRO A 78 -6.53 -10.41 7.41
C PRO A 78 -5.41 -11.39 7.02
N ALA A 79 -4.33 -10.86 6.46
CA ALA A 79 -3.14 -11.61 6.04
C ALA A 79 -1.96 -11.35 6.99
N ASP A 80 -2.17 -11.56 8.29
CA ASP A 80 -1.25 -11.20 9.37
C ASP A 80 -0.67 -12.39 10.17
N ALA A 81 -1.06 -13.61 9.82
CA ALA A 81 -0.56 -14.85 10.40
C ALA A 81 0.98 -14.92 10.45
N GLN A 82 1.50 -15.49 11.54
CA GLN A 82 2.93 -15.60 11.81
C GLN A 82 3.37 -17.06 11.99
N PRO A 83 4.66 -17.37 11.77
CA PRO A 83 5.18 -18.70 12.07
C PRO A 83 5.00 -19.03 13.56
N GLY A 84 4.34 -20.17 13.84
CA GLY A 84 4.10 -20.64 15.20
C GLY A 84 2.70 -20.35 15.75
N ASP A 85 1.86 -19.61 15.01
CA ASP A 85 0.46 -19.43 15.37
C ASP A 85 -0.30 -20.78 15.38
N PRO A 86 -1.34 -20.95 16.23
CA PRO A 86 -2.04 -22.23 16.40
C PRO A 86 -2.65 -22.80 15.12
N GLU A 87 -3.01 -21.94 14.17
CA GLU A 87 -3.68 -22.28 12.91
C GLU A 87 -2.70 -22.42 11.74
N VAL A 88 -1.41 -22.14 11.98
CA VAL A 88 -0.36 -22.14 10.97
C VAL A 88 0.41 -23.46 11.03
N SER A 89 0.51 -24.12 9.88
CA SER A 89 1.32 -25.31 9.68
C SER A 89 2.31 -25.09 8.55
N ASP A 90 3.54 -25.56 8.63
CA ASP A 90 4.52 -25.41 7.55
C ASP A 90 4.68 -26.68 6.72
N THR A 91 5.12 -26.51 5.47
CA THR A 91 5.54 -27.59 4.59
C THR A 91 6.81 -27.14 3.89
N SER A 92 7.85 -27.98 3.90
CA SER A 92 9.09 -27.73 3.16
C SER A 92 9.15 -28.57 1.90
N TRP A 93 9.58 -27.97 0.79
CA TRP A 93 9.94 -28.67 -0.44
C TRP A 93 11.42 -28.49 -0.69
N PHE A 94 12.03 -29.53 -1.28
CA PHE A 94 13.41 -29.51 -1.71
C PHE A 94 13.44 -29.53 -3.24
N HIS A 95 14.46 -28.95 -3.86
CA HIS A 95 14.57 -28.92 -5.31
C HIS A 95 14.83 -30.34 -5.87
N LEU A 96 15.68 -31.13 -5.21
CA LEU A 96 16.18 -32.41 -5.71
C LEU A 96 15.84 -33.58 -4.77
N TYR A 97 15.26 -34.64 -5.32
CA TYR A 97 14.98 -35.88 -4.58
C TYR A 97 15.55 -37.10 -5.31
N ARG A 98 16.15 -38.02 -4.54
CA ARG A 98 16.52 -39.36 -5.00
C ARG A 98 15.75 -40.43 -4.25
N ALA A 99 15.10 -41.32 -4.99
CA ALA A 99 14.26 -42.39 -4.44
C ALA A 99 13.22 -41.89 -3.41
N GLY A 100 12.67 -40.68 -3.61
CA GLY A 100 11.68 -40.06 -2.73
C GLY A 100 12.25 -39.39 -1.47
N ILE A 101 13.57 -39.31 -1.31
CA ILE A 101 14.25 -38.64 -0.20
C ILE A 101 14.96 -37.39 -0.73
N PRO A 102 14.84 -36.22 -0.06
CA PRO A 102 15.60 -35.03 -0.45
C PRO A 102 17.10 -35.29 -0.44
N ASP A 103 17.79 -34.81 -1.46
CA ASP A 103 19.25 -34.78 -1.43
C ASP A 103 19.77 -33.79 -0.38
N THR A 104 21.00 -34.01 0.09
CA THR A 104 21.64 -33.12 1.07
C THR A 104 21.87 -31.72 0.48
N MET A 105 21.75 -30.68 1.32
CA MET A 105 22.11 -29.31 0.92
C MET A 105 23.55 -29.26 0.37
N GLY A 106 23.77 -28.51 -0.71
CA GLY A 106 25.04 -28.46 -1.43
C GLY A 106 25.30 -29.64 -2.39
N THR A 107 24.30 -30.49 -2.62
CA THR A 107 24.36 -31.48 -3.72
C THR A 107 24.14 -30.76 -5.04
N GLU A 108 24.97 -31.09 -6.04
CA GLU A 108 24.97 -30.45 -7.35
C GLU A 108 25.04 -31.53 -8.44
N TYR A 109 24.35 -31.29 -9.55
CA TYR A 109 24.34 -32.17 -10.71
C TYR A 109 24.55 -31.40 -12.02
N MET A 110 24.92 -32.16 -13.06
CA MET A 110 24.97 -31.76 -14.45
C MET A 110 23.89 -32.52 -15.24
N SER A 111 23.32 -31.84 -16.23
CA SER A 111 22.35 -32.39 -17.19
C SER A 111 22.99 -33.29 -18.25
N ASP A 112 24.31 -33.24 -18.40
CA ASP A 112 25.09 -34.10 -19.30
C ASP A 112 26.09 -34.96 -18.52
N THR A 113 26.56 -36.02 -19.19
CA THR A 113 27.47 -37.02 -18.63
C THR A 113 28.76 -36.37 -18.15
N THR A 114 29.08 -36.57 -16.87
CA THR A 114 30.39 -36.22 -16.31
C THR A 114 31.31 -37.42 -16.30
N TYR A 115 32.64 -37.20 -16.27
CA TYR A 115 33.63 -38.25 -16.52
C TYR A 115 34.76 -38.29 -15.50
N TYR A 116 35.23 -39.50 -15.25
CA TYR A 116 36.54 -39.80 -14.72
C TYR A 116 37.51 -40.03 -15.89
N ILE A 117 38.55 -39.20 -16.00
CA ILE A 117 39.50 -39.17 -17.11
C ILE A 117 40.82 -39.79 -16.65
N LEU A 118 41.18 -40.92 -17.24
CA LEU A 118 42.47 -41.59 -17.04
C LEU A 118 43.45 -41.16 -18.11
N ILE A 119 44.59 -40.59 -17.72
CA ILE A 119 45.67 -40.23 -18.64
C ILE A 119 46.86 -41.16 -18.39
N ASP A 120 47.26 -41.90 -19.43
CA ASP A 120 48.39 -42.83 -19.39
C ASP A 120 49.30 -42.64 -20.61
N THR A 121 50.53 -43.17 -20.53
CA THR A 121 51.47 -43.24 -21.65
C THR A 121 51.18 -44.46 -22.52
N VAL A 122 51.35 -44.32 -23.84
CA VAL A 122 51.23 -45.47 -24.74
C VAL A 122 52.42 -46.41 -24.51
N ALA A 123 52.12 -47.67 -24.14
CA ALA A 123 53.13 -48.70 -23.92
C ALA A 123 54.10 -48.81 -25.11
N GLY A 124 55.39 -48.57 -24.85
CA GLY A 124 56.47 -48.64 -25.85
C GLY A 124 56.90 -47.29 -26.47
N TYR A 125 56.18 -46.19 -26.21
CA TYR A 125 56.50 -44.85 -26.77
C TYR A 125 56.92 -43.81 -25.73
N GLY A 126 56.86 -44.12 -24.42
CA GLY A 126 57.27 -43.20 -23.36
C GLY A 126 56.48 -41.89 -23.37
N PHE A 127 57.14 -40.78 -23.01
CA PHE A 127 56.55 -39.43 -22.91
C PHE A 127 55.97 -38.87 -24.22
N ASP A 128 56.25 -39.47 -25.36
CA ASP A 128 55.96 -38.90 -26.68
C ASP A 128 54.53 -39.21 -27.16
N SER A 129 53.75 -39.98 -26.39
CA SER A 129 52.36 -40.31 -26.72
C SER A 129 51.52 -40.59 -25.47
N LEU A 130 50.49 -39.76 -25.27
CA LEU A 130 49.50 -39.90 -24.20
C LEU A 130 48.20 -40.48 -24.75
N VAL A 131 47.52 -41.30 -23.94
CA VAL A 131 46.17 -41.79 -24.20
C VAL A 131 45.24 -41.37 -23.06
N SER A 132 44.07 -40.84 -23.42
CA SER A 132 43.03 -40.46 -22.47
C SER A 132 41.87 -41.44 -22.58
N THR A 133 41.47 -42.03 -21.45
CA THR A 133 40.27 -42.88 -21.36
C THR A 133 39.21 -42.17 -20.52
N TYR A 134 38.01 -42.03 -21.07
CA TYR A 134 36.88 -41.39 -20.41
C TYR A 134 35.95 -42.46 -19.85
N VAL A 135 35.82 -42.51 -18.52
CA VAL A 135 34.88 -43.40 -17.83
C VAL A 135 33.73 -42.54 -17.32
N PRO A 136 32.50 -42.72 -17.84
CA PRO A 136 31.37 -41.90 -17.41
C PRO A 136 31.00 -42.19 -15.95
N PHE A 137 30.62 -41.15 -15.21
CA PHE A 137 30.02 -41.33 -13.89
C PHE A 137 28.66 -42.03 -14.02
N PRO A 138 28.25 -42.80 -12.99
CA PRO A 138 26.89 -43.32 -12.95
C PRO A 138 25.90 -42.16 -12.92
N SER A 139 24.86 -42.25 -13.73
CA SER A 139 23.73 -41.33 -13.65
C SER A 139 22.82 -41.71 -12.48
N TYR A 140 22.04 -40.74 -12.04
CA TYR A 140 21.01 -40.88 -11.04
C TYR A 140 19.67 -40.41 -11.62
N GLU A 141 18.61 -41.16 -11.32
CA GLU A 141 17.24 -40.69 -11.55
C GLU A 141 16.90 -39.71 -10.41
N VAL A 142 16.80 -38.43 -10.74
CA VAL A 142 16.53 -37.35 -9.79
C VAL A 142 15.17 -36.74 -10.11
N THR A 143 14.31 -36.68 -9.10
CA THR A 143 13.03 -35.95 -9.21
C THR A 143 13.29 -34.48 -8.89
N VAL A 144 13.04 -33.60 -9.86
CA VAL A 144 13.33 -32.17 -9.78
C VAL A 144 12.02 -31.40 -9.59
N PHE A 145 11.92 -30.66 -8.49
CA PHE A 145 10.80 -29.79 -8.17
C PHE A 145 11.12 -28.33 -8.54
N ASP A 146 10.26 -27.70 -9.31
CA ASP A 146 10.31 -26.25 -9.52
C ASP A 146 9.76 -25.53 -8.28
N ILE A 147 10.66 -25.25 -7.35
CA ILE A 147 10.40 -24.56 -6.09
C ILE A 147 10.22 -23.04 -6.25
N CYS A 148 10.15 -22.52 -7.48
CA CYS A 148 9.74 -21.13 -7.75
C CYS A 148 8.23 -21.01 -7.98
N THR A 149 7.50 -22.13 -8.00
CA THR A 149 6.05 -22.19 -8.26
C THR A 149 5.30 -22.85 -7.10
N TYR A 150 4.05 -22.44 -6.85
CA TYR A 150 3.19 -23.10 -5.87
C TYR A 150 1.85 -23.55 -6.49
N PRO A 151 1.44 -24.82 -6.34
CA PRO A 151 2.27 -25.91 -5.81
C PRO A 151 3.47 -26.18 -6.74
N PRO A 152 4.63 -26.61 -6.20
CA PRO A 152 5.80 -26.89 -7.02
C PRO A 152 5.49 -27.90 -8.12
N THR A 153 5.83 -27.56 -9.36
CA THR A 153 5.75 -28.52 -10.47
C THR A 153 6.92 -29.51 -10.38
N VAL A 154 6.74 -30.72 -10.90
CA VAL A 154 7.73 -31.79 -10.75
C VAL A 154 7.92 -32.56 -12.04
N HIS A 155 9.16 -32.91 -12.33
CA HIS A 155 9.52 -33.84 -13.39
C HIS A 155 10.66 -34.76 -12.94
N LEU A 156 10.87 -35.83 -13.69
CA LEU A 156 11.97 -36.77 -13.48
C LEU A 156 13.04 -36.48 -14.52
N ASP A 157 14.30 -36.42 -14.08
CA ASP A 157 15.45 -36.25 -14.97
C ASP A 157 16.58 -37.24 -14.62
N THR A 158 17.40 -37.54 -15.61
CA THR A 158 18.57 -38.41 -15.48
C THR A 158 19.80 -37.52 -15.38
N LEU A 159 20.39 -37.40 -14.20
CA LEU A 159 21.46 -36.43 -13.92
C LEU A 159 22.78 -37.10 -13.52
N TRP A 160 23.89 -36.38 -13.70
CA TRP A 160 25.23 -36.82 -13.32
C TRP A 160 25.81 -35.94 -12.22
N PRO A 161 26.63 -36.49 -11.31
CA PRO A 161 27.21 -35.68 -10.24
C PRO A 161 28.05 -34.55 -10.84
N ASN A 162 27.96 -33.34 -10.25
CA ASN A 162 28.85 -32.24 -10.60
C ASN A 162 30.27 -32.50 -10.09
N ALA A 163 30.99 -33.35 -10.81
CA ALA A 163 32.38 -33.67 -10.54
C ALA A 163 33.04 -34.23 -11.80
N ALA A 164 34.27 -33.80 -12.04
CA ALA A 164 35.19 -34.42 -12.97
C ALA A 164 36.51 -34.68 -12.26
N TYR A 165 37.14 -35.79 -12.61
CA TYR A 165 38.39 -36.24 -12.00
C TYR A 165 39.38 -36.55 -13.10
N ILE A 166 40.61 -36.08 -12.95
CA ILE A 166 41.72 -36.45 -13.82
C ILE A 166 42.69 -37.26 -12.96
N ASP A 167 42.93 -38.50 -13.36
CA ASP A 167 43.91 -39.38 -12.72
C ASP A 167 45.03 -39.68 -13.71
N SER A 168 46.26 -39.29 -13.33
CA SER A 168 47.46 -39.57 -14.10
C SER A 168 48.17 -40.78 -13.48
N VAL A 169 48.28 -41.86 -14.24
CA VAL A 169 48.79 -43.15 -13.73
C VAL A 169 50.33 -43.19 -13.72
N TRP A 170 51.00 -42.10 -14.11
CA TRP A 170 52.45 -42.04 -14.33
C TRP A 170 53.03 -40.65 -14.01
N PRO A 171 54.19 -40.51 -13.30
CA PRO A 171 55.11 -41.54 -12.81
C PRO A 171 54.75 -42.13 -11.44
N SER A 172 53.69 -41.62 -10.80
CA SER A 172 53.07 -42.17 -9.59
C SER A 172 51.60 -41.79 -9.62
N SER A 173 50.70 -42.72 -9.29
CA SER A 173 49.26 -42.45 -9.22
C SER A 173 48.98 -41.37 -8.17
N VAL A 174 48.80 -40.14 -8.61
CA VAL A 174 48.29 -39.05 -7.79
C VAL A 174 46.94 -38.67 -8.40
N ILE A 175 45.87 -38.87 -7.63
CA ILE A 175 44.54 -38.34 -7.98
C ILE A 175 44.68 -36.82 -7.87
N ASP A 176 44.83 -36.14 -9.00
CA ASP A 176 45.46 -34.83 -8.96
C ASP A 176 44.47 -33.69 -8.77
N ILE A 177 43.26 -33.69 -9.32
CA ILE A 177 42.34 -32.55 -9.15
C ILE A 177 40.86 -32.99 -9.29
N PRO A 178 40.08 -33.15 -8.19
CA PRO A 178 38.63 -33.08 -8.30
C PRO A 178 38.28 -31.63 -8.64
N PHE A 179 37.61 -31.41 -9.77
CA PHE A 179 37.03 -30.12 -10.05
C PHE A 179 35.54 -30.28 -10.31
N LYS A 180 34.80 -29.28 -9.84
CA LYS A 180 33.38 -29.12 -10.07
C LYS A 180 33.20 -28.04 -11.13
N ASP A 181 32.14 -28.12 -11.92
CA ASP A 181 31.70 -26.97 -12.69
C ASP A 181 31.26 -25.87 -11.68
N PRO A 182 31.81 -24.65 -11.76
CA PRO A 182 31.38 -23.54 -10.92
C PRO A 182 29.95 -23.06 -11.24
N SER A 183 29.33 -23.58 -12.29
CA SER A 183 27.96 -23.31 -12.69
C SER A 183 27.22 -24.64 -12.94
N PRO A 184 26.90 -25.40 -11.87
CA PRO A 184 26.12 -26.62 -12.01
C PRO A 184 24.76 -26.35 -12.66
N ASP A 185 24.25 -27.29 -13.44
CA ASP A 185 22.92 -27.17 -14.06
C ASP A 185 21.81 -27.27 -12.99
N PHE A 186 22.06 -28.03 -11.93
CA PHE A 186 21.13 -28.21 -10.81
C PHE A 186 21.87 -28.15 -9.48
N GLU A 187 21.34 -27.38 -8.54
CA GLU A 187 21.83 -27.29 -7.17
C GLU A 187 20.68 -27.54 -6.19
N GLN A 188 20.93 -28.31 -5.14
CA GLN A 188 19.93 -28.56 -4.12
C GLN A 188 19.60 -27.26 -3.38
N ASP A 189 18.31 -26.99 -3.25
CA ASP A 189 17.77 -25.86 -2.50
C ASP A 189 16.45 -26.28 -1.83
N SER A 190 15.89 -25.44 -0.97
CA SER A 190 14.62 -25.70 -0.30
C SER A 190 13.83 -24.45 -0.02
N VAL A 191 12.50 -24.61 -0.02
CA VAL A 191 11.55 -23.55 0.33
C VAL A 191 10.58 -24.05 1.40
N LYS A 192 10.15 -23.14 2.27
CA LYS A 192 9.14 -23.38 3.29
C LYS A 192 7.90 -22.53 3.02
N VAL A 193 6.74 -23.17 2.92
CA VAL A 193 5.44 -22.48 2.82
C VAL A 193 4.63 -22.77 4.07
N TYR A 194 4.00 -21.74 4.59
CA TYR A 194 3.05 -21.78 5.69
C TYR A 194 1.62 -21.93 5.16
N LYS A 195 0.83 -22.82 5.74
CA LYS A 195 -0.59 -23.04 5.45
C LYS A 195 -1.37 -22.60 6.66
N VAL A 196 -2.28 -21.65 6.45
CA VAL A 196 -3.15 -21.12 7.49
C VAL A 196 -4.49 -21.83 7.37
N ALA A 197 -4.89 -22.56 8.41
CA ALA A 197 -6.17 -23.24 8.48
C ALA A 197 -7.32 -22.23 8.59
N THR A 198 -8.55 -22.71 8.35
CA THR A 198 -9.75 -21.94 8.67
C THR A 198 -10.05 -22.03 10.16
N SER A 199 -10.62 -20.97 10.71
CA SER A 199 -11.09 -20.93 12.10
C SER A 199 -12.52 -20.38 12.19
N ILE A 200 -13.14 -20.53 13.36
CA ILE A 200 -14.48 -19.96 13.59
C ILE A 200 -14.50 -18.43 13.44
N LEU A 201 -13.34 -17.77 13.63
CA LEU A 201 -13.19 -16.33 13.48
C LEU A 201 -13.22 -15.89 12.01
N ASP A 202 -13.03 -16.81 11.06
CA ASP A 202 -13.12 -16.54 9.63
C ASP A 202 -14.58 -16.40 9.13
N THR A 203 -15.56 -16.55 10.02
CA THR A 203 -16.97 -16.41 9.66
C THR A 203 -17.28 -14.96 9.26
N GLY A 204 -17.56 -14.74 7.98
CA GLY A 204 -18.01 -13.44 7.46
C GLY A 204 -17.08 -12.79 6.44
N TYR A 205 -15.86 -13.33 6.25
CA TYR A 205 -15.01 -12.93 5.13
C TYR A 205 -15.54 -13.47 3.81
N LEU A 206 -15.55 -12.63 2.79
CA LEU A 206 -16.12 -12.94 1.48
C LEU A 206 -15.06 -13.00 0.38
N TRP A 207 -13.87 -12.46 0.62
CA TRP A 207 -12.83 -12.27 -0.39
C TRP A 207 -11.56 -13.03 -0.03
N VAL A 208 -10.97 -13.72 -1.01
CA VAL A 208 -9.76 -14.53 -0.83
C VAL A 208 -8.47 -13.81 -1.20
N ASP A 209 -8.59 -12.73 -1.98
CA ASP A 209 -7.51 -11.83 -2.38
C ASP A 209 -7.69 -10.45 -1.74
N GLN A 210 -6.65 -9.62 -1.84
CA GLN A 210 -6.61 -8.26 -1.31
C GLN A 210 -6.12 -7.26 -2.37
N GLY A 211 -6.33 -7.56 -3.67
CA GLY A 211 -5.84 -6.71 -4.76
C GLY A 211 -6.47 -5.32 -4.75
N VAL A 212 -7.79 -5.27 -4.59
CA VAL A 212 -8.55 -4.01 -4.69
C VAL A 212 -8.39 -3.08 -3.49
N TYR A 213 -8.41 -1.77 -3.75
CA TYR A 213 -8.40 -0.74 -2.72
C TYR A 213 -9.81 -0.43 -2.19
N ARG A 214 -10.13 -0.91 -0.99
CA ARG A 214 -11.34 -0.49 -0.26
C ARG A 214 -11.20 0.94 0.25
N ASN A 215 -12.04 1.85 -0.23
CA ASN A 215 -12.01 3.27 0.16
C ASN A 215 -13.40 3.90 0.12
N ASN A 216 -13.44 5.19 0.42
CA ASN A 216 -14.63 6.05 0.42
C ASN A 216 -14.35 7.43 -0.20
N THR A 217 -13.28 7.52 -1.01
CA THR A 217 -12.77 8.78 -1.56
C THR A 217 -12.87 8.83 -3.08
N TYR A 218 -12.62 7.73 -3.78
CA TYR A 218 -12.46 7.75 -5.24
C TYR A 218 -13.76 7.83 -6.04
N ALA A 219 -14.88 7.34 -5.50
CA ALA A 219 -16.13 7.23 -6.26
C ALA A 219 -16.92 8.54 -6.28
N VAL A 220 -17.69 8.77 -7.35
CA VAL A 220 -18.57 9.95 -7.48
C VAL A 220 -20.02 9.52 -7.34
N ASP A 221 -20.75 10.14 -6.41
CA ASP A 221 -22.15 9.84 -6.08
C ASP A 221 -22.41 8.32 -5.91
N PRO A 222 -21.64 7.60 -5.07
CA PRO A 222 -21.84 6.16 -4.90
C PRO A 222 -23.17 5.83 -4.20
N PRO A 223 -23.70 4.61 -4.37
CA PRO A 223 -24.94 4.19 -3.72
C PRO A 223 -24.78 3.97 -2.20
N SER A 224 -23.54 3.81 -1.72
CA SER A 224 -23.13 3.89 -0.32
C SER A 224 -21.72 4.50 -0.24
N TYR A 225 -21.26 4.94 0.94
CA TYR A 225 -19.93 5.54 1.07
C TYR A 225 -18.76 4.57 0.84
N GLY A 226 -18.98 3.25 0.83
CA GLY A 226 -17.93 2.26 0.67
C GLY A 226 -17.81 1.78 -0.77
N VAL A 227 -16.59 1.67 -1.29
CA VAL A 227 -16.34 1.09 -2.62
C VAL A 227 -15.07 0.24 -2.64
N ALA A 228 -15.04 -0.75 -3.52
CA ALA A 228 -13.81 -1.41 -3.94
C ALA A 228 -13.31 -0.75 -5.24
N THR A 229 -12.11 -0.18 -5.19
CA THR A 229 -11.47 0.46 -6.34
C THR A 229 -10.42 -0.45 -6.95
N PHE A 230 -10.48 -0.60 -8.27
CA PHE A 230 -9.52 -1.34 -9.08
C PHE A 230 -8.63 -0.35 -9.81
N ASP A 231 -7.33 -0.60 -9.84
CA ASP A 231 -6.36 0.20 -10.60
C ASP A 231 -5.18 -0.66 -11.09
N GLY A 232 -4.04 -0.04 -11.39
CA GLY A 232 -2.81 -0.70 -11.84
C GLY A 232 -1.79 -0.96 -10.73
N LEU A 233 -2.19 -0.87 -9.46
CA LEU A 233 -1.35 -1.11 -8.30
C LEU A 233 -1.69 -2.44 -7.63
N ASP A 234 -0.68 -3.11 -7.09
CA ASP A 234 -0.87 -4.29 -6.27
C ASP A 234 -1.44 -3.95 -4.88
N TYR A 235 -1.75 -4.99 -4.11
CA TYR A 235 -2.26 -4.89 -2.74
C TYR A 235 -1.37 -4.08 -1.79
N ALA A 236 -0.08 -3.92 -2.10
CA ALA A 236 0.87 -3.13 -1.31
C ALA A 236 0.94 -1.67 -1.80
N GLY A 237 0.23 -1.30 -2.86
CA GLY A 237 0.24 0.05 -3.44
C GLY A 237 1.40 0.30 -4.39
N TYR A 238 2.09 -0.74 -4.87
CA TYR A 238 3.14 -0.65 -5.89
C TYR A 238 2.59 -1.00 -7.28
N PRO A 239 3.11 -0.41 -8.36
CA PRO A 239 2.76 -0.86 -9.71
C PRO A 239 3.00 -2.35 -9.90
N TYR A 240 2.02 -3.06 -10.47
CA TYR A 240 2.19 -4.46 -10.89
C TYR A 240 3.40 -4.64 -11.82
N ASN A 241 3.69 -3.63 -12.65
CA ASN A 241 4.85 -3.59 -13.51
C ASN A 241 5.39 -2.16 -13.68
N PHE A 242 6.63 -1.93 -13.26
CA PHE A 242 7.30 -0.63 -13.35
C PHE A 242 7.61 -0.16 -14.79
N THR A 243 7.41 -1.02 -15.80
CA THR A 243 7.59 -0.66 -17.22
C THR A 243 6.43 0.23 -17.67
N THR A 244 6.73 1.42 -18.21
CA THR A 244 5.74 2.45 -18.53
C THR A 244 4.70 2.09 -19.60
N THR A 245 4.93 1.03 -20.37
CA THR A 245 4.02 0.54 -21.41
C THR A 245 3.38 -0.80 -21.04
N ALA A 246 3.52 -1.25 -19.80
CA ALA A 246 2.97 -2.51 -19.35
C ALA A 246 1.45 -2.44 -19.29
N GLN A 247 0.81 -3.45 -19.85
CA GLN A 247 -0.63 -3.60 -20.00
C GLN A 247 -0.97 -5.07 -19.70
N GLY A 248 -2.01 -5.32 -18.92
CA GLY A 248 -2.41 -6.68 -18.56
C GLY A 248 -3.46 -6.74 -17.46
N ASP A 249 -3.63 -7.93 -16.90
CA ASP A 249 -4.44 -8.16 -15.70
C ASP A 249 -3.83 -7.43 -14.50
N ASN A 250 -4.64 -6.65 -13.81
CA ASN A 250 -4.24 -5.96 -12.58
C ASN A 250 -4.92 -6.61 -11.37
N ASP A 251 -5.89 -5.91 -10.78
CA ASP A 251 -6.57 -6.32 -9.57
C ASP A 251 -7.50 -7.50 -9.78
N TYR A 252 -7.51 -8.37 -8.78
CA TYR A 252 -8.48 -9.42 -8.62
C TYR A 252 -9.30 -9.16 -7.35
N LEU A 253 -10.61 -9.36 -7.47
CA LEU A 253 -11.53 -9.48 -6.34
C LEU A 253 -12.28 -10.81 -6.45
N THR A 254 -11.77 -11.83 -5.77
CA THR A 254 -12.24 -13.22 -5.88
C THR A 254 -13.01 -13.63 -4.64
N SER A 255 -14.23 -14.15 -4.85
CA SER A 255 -15.05 -14.64 -3.76
C SER A 255 -14.41 -15.86 -3.09
N VAL A 256 -14.73 -16.08 -1.81
CA VAL A 256 -14.58 -17.40 -1.18
C VAL A 256 -15.33 -18.48 -1.98
N PRO A 257 -14.93 -19.76 -1.89
CA PRO A 257 -15.70 -20.85 -2.47
C PRO A 257 -17.12 -20.89 -1.92
N LEU A 258 -18.10 -21.03 -2.80
CA LEU A 258 -19.52 -21.07 -2.46
C LEU A 258 -20.11 -22.45 -2.72
N ASP A 259 -20.98 -22.89 -1.82
CA ASP A 259 -21.77 -24.10 -2.01
C ASP A 259 -23.07 -23.76 -2.76
N LEU A 260 -23.05 -23.92 -4.07
CA LEU A 260 -24.22 -23.81 -4.93
C LEU A 260 -24.80 -25.17 -5.32
N ALA A 261 -24.32 -26.28 -4.73
CA ALA A 261 -24.89 -27.60 -5.00
C ALA A 261 -26.26 -27.76 -4.31
N VAL A 262 -26.43 -27.16 -3.14
CA VAL A 262 -27.64 -27.23 -2.32
C VAL A 262 -28.02 -25.85 -1.78
N LYS A 263 -29.31 -25.67 -1.50
CA LYS A 263 -29.87 -24.52 -0.79
C LYS A 263 -29.44 -24.54 0.68
N GLU A 264 -29.81 -23.49 1.42
CA GLU A 264 -29.44 -23.34 2.85
C GLU A 264 -29.81 -24.54 3.72
N ASP A 265 -30.90 -25.25 3.39
CA ASP A 265 -31.32 -26.48 4.09
C ASP A 265 -30.30 -27.64 3.99
N GLY A 266 -29.28 -27.49 3.15
CA GLY A 266 -28.20 -28.45 2.97
C GLY A 266 -28.60 -29.72 2.22
N THR A 267 -29.81 -29.79 1.67
CA THR A 267 -30.37 -31.01 1.07
C THR A 267 -31.07 -30.78 -0.26
N THR A 268 -31.71 -29.62 -0.48
CA THR A 268 -32.44 -29.29 -1.71
C THR A 268 -31.48 -28.73 -2.74
N PRO A 269 -31.34 -29.30 -3.95
CA PRO A 269 -30.47 -28.75 -4.98
C PRO A 269 -30.93 -27.40 -5.50
N TRP A 270 -29.98 -26.54 -5.88
CA TRP A 270 -30.28 -25.39 -6.73
C TRP A 270 -30.60 -25.86 -8.15
N LEU A 271 -31.66 -25.29 -8.74
CA LEU A 271 -32.08 -25.52 -10.11
C LEU A 271 -31.99 -24.21 -10.92
N ALA A 272 -31.80 -24.31 -12.23
CA ALA A 272 -31.82 -23.14 -13.11
C ALA A 272 -33.13 -22.33 -13.01
N SER A 273 -34.24 -23.00 -12.67
CA SER A 273 -35.54 -22.36 -12.44
C SER A 273 -35.60 -21.51 -11.17
N ASP A 274 -34.69 -21.72 -10.22
CA ASP A 274 -34.64 -20.96 -8.96
C ASP A 274 -34.11 -19.53 -9.16
N SER A 275 -33.63 -19.18 -10.37
CA SER A 275 -33.21 -17.82 -10.74
C SER A 275 -32.20 -17.22 -9.75
N LEU A 276 -31.18 -18.00 -9.38
CA LEU A 276 -30.04 -17.47 -8.64
C LEU A 276 -29.33 -16.40 -9.47
N GLU A 277 -29.07 -15.23 -8.89
CA GLU A 277 -28.58 -14.05 -9.60
C GLU A 277 -27.41 -13.42 -8.85
N LEU A 278 -26.32 -13.15 -9.56
CA LEU A 278 -25.25 -12.26 -9.12
C LEU A 278 -25.47 -10.87 -9.72
N SER A 279 -25.60 -9.85 -8.89
CA SER A 279 -25.69 -8.46 -9.32
C SER A 279 -24.71 -7.57 -8.57
N PHE A 280 -24.28 -6.49 -9.20
CA PHE A 280 -23.32 -5.53 -8.63
C PHE A 280 -23.49 -4.17 -9.29
N TRP A 281 -22.99 -3.13 -8.64
CA TRP A 281 -22.93 -1.78 -9.18
C TRP A 281 -21.50 -1.42 -9.53
N TYR A 282 -21.33 -0.69 -10.64
CA TYR A 282 -20.01 -0.29 -11.11
C TYR A 282 -19.98 1.15 -11.64
N GLN A 283 -18.84 1.80 -11.53
CA GLN A 283 -18.54 3.13 -12.09
C GLN A 283 -17.10 3.18 -12.63
N PRO A 284 -16.86 3.63 -13.87
CA PRO A 284 -15.51 3.94 -14.35
C PRO A 284 -15.03 5.31 -13.81
N GLN A 285 -13.70 5.47 -13.74
CA GLN A 285 -12.97 6.69 -13.39
C GLN A 285 -13.13 7.22 -11.97
N GLY A 286 -14.38 7.51 -11.55
CA GLY A 286 -14.63 8.29 -10.34
C GLY A 286 -13.95 9.66 -10.41
N ILE A 287 -13.23 10.03 -9.35
CA ILE A 287 -12.32 11.19 -9.35
C ILE A 287 -10.88 10.81 -9.66
N GLY A 288 -10.58 9.54 -9.94
CA GLY A 288 -9.25 9.08 -10.33
C GLY A 288 -8.93 9.34 -11.81
N ASN A 289 -8.14 8.42 -12.37
CA ASN A 289 -7.78 8.39 -13.77
C ASN A 289 -8.78 7.56 -14.59
N GLU A 290 -9.12 8.04 -15.80
CA GLU A 290 -10.11 7.40 -16.66
C GLU A 290 -9.54 6.14 -17.32
N PRO A 291 -10.28 5.00 -17.32
CA PRO A 291 -9.89 3.84 -18.11
C PRO A 291 -10.07 4.10 -19.60
N GLU A 292 -9.09 3.71 -20.41
CA GLU A 292 -9.12 3.85 -21.85
C GLU A 292 -10.06 2.85 -22.52
N ALA A 293 -10.51 3.14 -23.74
CA ALA A 293 -11.46 2.28 -24.47
C ALA A 293 -10.91 0.86 -24.78
N SER A 294 -9.59 0.66 -24.69
CA SER A 294 -8.95 -0.65 -24.79
C SER A 294 -9.00 -1.47 -23.49
N ASP A 295 -9.30 -0.82 -22.37
CA ASP A 295 -9.28 -1.41 -21.05
C ASP A 295 -10.63 -2.03 -20.74
N SER A 296 -10.68 -2.87 -19.71
CA SER A 296 -11.95 -3.48 -19.33
C SER A 296 -12.04 -3.91 -17.87
N LEU A 297 -13.26 -3.83 -17.34
CA LEU A 297 -13.66 -4.55 -16.14
C LEU A 297 -14.42 -5.82 -16.54
N VAL A 298 -14.03 -6.94 -15.97
CA VAL A 298 -14.54 -8.27 -16.34
C VAL A 298 -15.01 -9.02 -15.11
N LEU A 299 -16.11 -9.77 -15.25
CA LEU A 299 -16.56 -10.75 -14.27
C LEU A 299 -16.39 -12.15 -14.85
N GLN A 300 -15.77 -13.04 -14.06
CA GLN A 300 -15.54 -14.43 -14.40
C GLN A 300 -16.18 -15.36 -13.38
N PHE A 301 -16.66 -16.52 -13.83
CA PHE A 301 -17.19 -17.59 -12.99
C PHE A 301 -16.27 -18.81 -13.05
N TRP A 302 -15.96 -19.38 -11.89
CA TRP A 302 -15.27 -20.64 -11.77
C TRP A 302 -16.29 -21.77 -11.85
N SER A 303 -16.05 -22.73 -12.75
CA SER A 303 -16.80 -23.98 -12.77
C SER A 303 -16.06 -25.08 -12.01
N PRO A 304 -16.61 -25.60 -10.89
CA PRO A 304 -16.07 -26.79 -10.25
C PRO A 304 -16.19 -28.05 -11.12
N THR A 305 -17.08 -28.04 -12.12
CA THR A 305 -17.27 -29.19 -13.03
C THR A 305 -16.18 -29.22 -14.09
N ASP A 306 -15.91 -28.07 -14.71
CA ASP A 306 -14.95 -27.96 -15.82
C ASP A 306 -13.52 -27.65 -15.33
N ASN A 307 -13.38 -27.25 -14.06
CA ASN A 307 -12.13 -26.82 -13.43
C ASN A 307 -11.47 -25.67 -14.20
N ASP A 308 -12.29 -24.68 -14.58
CA ASP A 308 -11.87 -23.52 -15.38
C ASP A 308 -12.67 -22.25 -15.07
N TRP A 309 -12.07 -21.10 -15.35
CA TRP A 309 -12.70 -19.77 -15.28
C TRP A 309 -13.30 -19.39 -16.63
N SER A 310 -14.52 -18.87 -16.61
CA SER A 310 -15.21 -18.37 -17.82
C SER A 310 -15.66 -16.93 -17.63
N THR A 311 -15.29 -16.07 -18.58
CA THR A 311 -15.80 -14.69 -18.63
C THR A 311 -17.30 -14.68 -18.95
N VAL A 312 -18.09 -14.06 -18.07
CA VAL A 312 -19.55 -13.99 -18.19
C VAL A 312 -20.07 -12.57 -18.41
N TRP A 313 -19.28 -11.55 -18.09
CA TRP A 313 -19.60 -10.14 -18.33
C TRP A 313 -18.34 -9.32 -18.54
N VAL A 314 -18.42 -8.31 -19.39
CA VAL A 314 -17.33 -7.40 -19.75
C VAL A 314 -17.89 -5.99 -19.91
N LYS A 315 -17.12 -5.00 -19.46
CA LYS A 315 -17.35 -3.58 -19.72
C LYS A 315 -16.07 -2.91 -20.20
N GLU A 316 -16.11 -2.32 -21.39
CA GLU A 316 -15.03 -1.50 -21.95
C GLU A 316 -14.88 -0.18 -21.18
N GLY A 317 -13.64 0.32 -21.11
CA GLY A 317 -13.29 1.59 -20.49
C GLY A 317 -14.03 2.79 -21.08
N ALA A 318 -14.27 3.76 -20.21
CA ALA A 318 -15.05 4.95 -20.49
C ALA A 318 -14.68 6.05 -19.48
N PRO A 319 -14.90 7.33 -19.82
CA PRO A 319 -14.82 8.40 -18.82
C PRO A 319 -15.92 8.23 -17.76
N LEU A 320 -15.85 9.07 -16.72
CA LEU A 320 -16.77 9.12 -15.60
C LEU A 320 -18.23 9.04 -16.06
N ASP A 321 -18.95 8.12 -15.45
CA ASP A 321 -20.37 7.88 -15.65
C ASP A 321 -21.04 7.67 -14.28
N THR A 322 -22.37 7.70 -14.21
CA THR A 322 -23.07 7.35 -12.96
C THR A 322 -22.94 5.86 -12.68
N PHE A 323 -23.05 5.46 -11.43
CA PHE A 323 -23.12 4.05 -11.06
C PHE A 323 -24.22 3.31 -11.84
N ARG A 324 -23.87 2.14 -12.38
CA ARG A 324 -24.79 1.28 -13.14
C ARG A 324 -24.84 -0.11 -12.53
N ARG A 325 -26.04 -0.71 -12.52
CA ARG A 325 -26.24 -2.08 -12.09
C ARG A 325 -26.00 -3.07 -13.23
N ALA A 326 -25.21 -4.11 -12.97
CA ALA A 326 -25.13 -5.32 -13.77
C ALA A 326 -25.79 -6.50 -13.02
N SER A 327 -26.37 -7.44 -13.74
CA SER A 327 -27.11 -8.56 -13.17
C SER A 327 -27.03 -9.79 -14.09
N LEU A 328 -26.63 -10.92 -13.53
CA LEU A 328 -26.39 -12.18 -14.24
C LEU A 328 -27.03 -13.36 -13.52
N LYS A 329 -27.88 -14.10 -14.24
CA LYS A 329 -28.49 -15.34 -13.72
C LYS A 329 -27.53 -16.53 -13.86
N ILE A 330 -27.35 -17.28 -12.78
CA ILE A 330 -26.57 -18.52 -12.74
C ILE A 330 -27.48 -19.68 -13.13
N ILE A 331 -27.60 -19.91 -14.43
CA ILE A 331 -28.49 -20.94 -15.01
C ILE A 331 -27.76 -22.25 -15.37
N SER A 332 -26.44 -22.21 -15.54
CA SER A 332 -25.67 -23.40 -15.92
C SER A 332 -25.49 -24.32 -14.72
N THR A 333 -25.81 -25.59 -14.89
CA THR A 333 -25.61 -26.62 -13.85
C THR A 333 -24.14 -26.86 -13.54
N ASN A 334 -23.22 -26.45 -14.43
CA ASN A 334 -21.77 -26.50 -14.18
C ASN A 334 -21.34 -25.54 -13.06
N TYR A 335 -22.11 -24.49 -12.81
CA TYR A 335 -21.88 -23.52 -11.72
C TYR A 335 -22.67 -23.85 -10.45
N LEU A 336 -23.79 -24.57 -10.56
CA LEU A 336 -24.61 -25.01 -9.42
C LEU A 336 -23.97 -26.23 -8.73
N ARG A 337 -22.77 -26.03 -8.20
CA ARG A 337 -21.90 -27.05 -7.58
C ARG A 337 -21.24 -26.48 -6.33
N LYS A 338 -20.73 -27.39 -5.49
CA LYS A 338 -19.92 -27.02 -4.34
C LYS A 338 -18.56 -26.51 -4.82
N GLY A 339 -18.15 -25.35 -4.34
CA GLY A 339 -16.88 -24.71 -4.69
C GLY A 339 -16.97 -23.70 -5.83
N PHE A 340 -18.18 -23.29 -6.23
CA PHE A 340 -18.35 -22.20 -7.19
C PHE A 340 -17.68 -20.93 -6.67
N GLN A 341 -17.02 -20.17 -7.54
CA GLN A 341 -16.46 -18.86 -7.21
C GLN A 341 -16.77 -17.90 -8.35
N PHE A 342 -16.75 -16.61 -8.03
CA PHE A 342 -16.70 -15.55 -9.02
C PHE A 342 -15.55 -14.62 -8.71
N ARG A 343 -15.04 -13.93 -9.73
CA ARG A 343 -14.05 -12.87 -9.55
C ARG A 343 -14.22 -11.72 -10.52
N PHE A 344 -13.88 -10.53 -10.05
CA PHE A 344 -13.73 -9.36 -10.89
C PHE A 344 -12.25 -9.16 -11.23
N VAL A 345 -11.97 -8.71 -12.44
CA VAL A 345 -10.62 -8.42 -12.95
C VAL A 345 -10.67 -7.14 -13.77
N ASN A 346 -9.76 -6.20 -13.53
CA ASN A 346 -9.51 -5.11 -14.47
C ASN A 346 -8.30 -5.42 -15.36
N TYR A 347 -8.42 -5.05 -16.63
CA TYR A 347 -7.35 -5.10 -17.62
C TYR A 347 -7.04 -3.67 -18.02
N GLY A 348 -5.79 -3.25 -17.87
CA GLY A 348 -5.34 -1.90 -18.19
C GLY A 348 -3.85 -1.72 -17.93
N ALA A 349 -3.43 -0.48 -17.73
CA ALA A 349 -2.06 -0.11 -17.42
C ALA A 349 -1.62 -0.69 -16.07
N GLN A 350 -0.40 -1.22 -16.01
CA GLN A 350 0.14 -1.88 -14.80
C GLN A 350 1.16 -1.02 -14.04
N ASN A 351 1.36 0.23 -14.48
CA ASN A 351 2.52 1.05 -14.12
C ASN A 351 2.21 2.23 -13.19
N GLY A 352 1.04 2.22 -12.53
CA GLY A 352 0.59 3.25 -11.60
C GLY A 352 -0.88 3.11 -11.23
N SER A 353 -1.37 4.05 -10.43
CA SER A 353 -2.80 4.19 -10.10
C SER A 353 -3.50 4.81 -11.32
N LEU A 354 -3.88 3.94 -12.25
CA LEU A 354 -4.44 4.25 -13.56
C LEU A 354 -5.72 3.42 -13.79
N ASP A 355 -6.55 3.87 -14.72
CA ASP A 355 -7.68 3.09 -15.25
C ASP A 355 -8.69 2.64 -14.18
N HIS A 356 -9.17 3.60 -13.38
CA HIS A 356 -9.92 3.30 -12.18
C HIS A 356 -11.30 2.72 -12.47
N TRP A 357 -11.68 1.71 -11.70
CA TRP A 357 -13.06 1.20 -11.62
C TRP A 357 -13.51 1.09 -10.17
N HIS A 358 -14.77 1.39 -9.90
CA HIS A 358 -15.37 1.27 -8.57
C HIS A 358 -16.48 0.24 -8.59
N LEU A 359 -16.49 -0.67 -7.62
CA LEU A 359 -17.57 -1.61 -7.37
C LEU A 359 -18.25 -1.35 -6.04
N ASP A 360 -19.57 -1.54 -6.02
CA ASP A 360 -20.41 -1.49 -4.83
C ASP A 360 -21.57 -2.50 -4.95
N PHE A 361 -22.22 -2.84 -3.83
CA PHE A 361 -23.41 -3.69 -3.73
C PHE A 361 -23.34 -5.00 -4.53
N ILE A 362 -22.27 -5.79 -4.32
CA ILE A 362 -22.16 -7.14 -4.85
C ILE A 362 -23.12 -8.06 -4.08
N GLN A 363 -24.06 -8.67 -4.81
CA GLN A 363 -25.14 -9.48 -4.25
C GLN A 363 -25.30 -10.79 -5.01
N LEU A 364 -25.28 -11.92 -4.32
CA LEU A 364 -25.70 -13.22 -4.85
C LEU A 364 -26.97 -13.67 -4.14
N LYS A 365 -28.12 -13.59 -4.81
CA LYS A 365 -29.43 -13.92 -4.22
C LYS A 365 -30.36 -14.61 -5.21
N SER A 366 -31.26 -15.45 -4.70
CA SER A 366 -32.33 -16.01 -5.51
C SER A 366 -33.54 -15.09 -5.47
N ASN A 367 -33.91 -14.58 -6.63
CA ASN A 367 -35.02 -13.67 -6.78
C ASN A 367 -36.12 -14.37 -7.59
N ALA A 368 -37.22 -14.74 -6.93
CA ALA A 368 -38.41 -15.29 -7.62
C ALA A 368 -39.11 -14.24 -8.50
N ILE A 369 -38.83 -12.97 -8.23
CA ILE A 369 -39.30 -11.77 -8.94
C ILE A 369 -38.04 -11.03 -9.36
N ASN A 370 -37.94 -10.59 -10.62
CA ASN A 370 -36.87 -9.67 -11.08
C ASN A 370 -36.97 -8.35 -10.29
N ASP A 371 -36.50 -8.32 -9.04
CA ASP A 371 -36.37 -7.08 -8.29
C ASP A 371 -35.12 -6.37 -8.79
N GLU A 372 -35.32 -5.57 -9.83
CA GLU A 372 -34.28 -4.73 -10.44
C GLU A 372 -33.85 -3.58 -9.51
N THR A 373 -34.48 -3.44 -8.33
CA THR A 373 -34.37 -2.26 -7.49
C THR A 373 -33.56 -2.58 -6.23
N LEU A 374 -32.55 -1.75 -5.95
CA LEU A 374 -31.79 -1.82 -4.72
C LEU A 374 -32.61 -1.17 -3.61
N GLN A 375 -33.11 -1.96 -2.67
CA GLN A 375 -33.94 -1.46 -1.56
C GLN A 375 -33.07 -0.92 -0.43
N GLU A 376 -32.35 0.19 -0.66
CA GLU A 376 -31.35 0.71 0.29
C GLU A 376 -31.42 2.23 0.43
N ILE A 377 -31.09 2.72 1.63
CA ILE A 377 -30.80 4.12 1.91
C ILE A 377 -29.51 4.18 2.72
N ALA A 378 -28.55 4.97 2.27
CA ALA A 378 -27.19 4.96 2.80
C ALA A 378 -26.63 6.38 2.96
N ILE A 379 -25.70 6.54 3.89
CA ILE A 379 -24.77 7.67 3.86
C ILE A 379 -23.95 7.55 2.56
N GLN A 380 -23.96 8.60 1.75
CA GLN A 380 -23.36 8.60 0.42
C GLN A 380 -21.88 9.02 0.43
N ASN A 381 -21.54 10.07 1.17
CA ASN A 381 -20.21 10.66 1.17
C ASN A 381 -19.63 10.72 2.59
N PRO A 382 -18.30 10.66 2.74
CA PRO A 382 -17.66 10.88 4.03
C PRO A 382 -17.90 12.31 4.53
N VAL A 383 -18.01 12.47 5.85
CA VAL A 383 -17.90 13.77 6.51
C VAL A 383 -16.45 14.00 6.89
N ASN A 384 -15.79 14.98 6.27
CA ASN A 384 -14.33 15.13 6.38
C ASN A 384 -13.86 15.90 7.62
N THR A 385 -14.69 16.78 8.20
CA THR A 385 -14.32 17.58 9.37
C THR A 385 -15.52 18.18 10.09
N MET A 386 -15.32 18.55 11.37
CA MET A 386 -16.21 19.38 12.18
C MET A 386 -15.83 20.88 12.16
N LEU A 387 -14.80 21.27 11.40
CA LEU A 387 -14.27 22.64 11.33
C LEU A 387 -14.66 23.33 10.01
N LYS A 388 -14.74 24.67 10.03
CA LYS A 388 -15.19 25.48 8.88
C LYS A 388 -14.28 25.43 7.66
N GLU A 389 -12.96 25.51 7.87
CA GLU A 389 -11.99 25.71 6.79
C GLU A 389 -10.96 24.60 6.69
N TYR A 390 -10.75 23.79 7.75
CA TYR A 390 -9.60 22.89 7.84
C TYR A 390 -10.02 21.49 8.25
N THR A 391 -9.37 20.45 7.74
CA THR A 391 -9.54 19.08 8.26
C THR A 391 -8.79 18.89 9.58
N ALA A 392 -7.69 19.61 9.77
CA ALA A 392 -6.92 19.67 11.00
C ALA A 392 -6.36 21.07 11.23
N MET A 393 -6.25 21.46 12.50
CA MET A 393 -5.64 22.74 12.89
C MET A 393 -4.78 22.58 14.16
N PRO A 394 -3.85 23.51 14.44
CA PRO A 394 -3.06 23.46 15.65
C PRO A 394 -3.97 23.52 16.89
N TRP A 395 -3.76 22.63 17.85
CA TRP A 395 -4.64 22.53 19.03
C TRP A 395 -4.63 23.82 19.85
N THR A 396 -3.45 24.40 20.08
CA THR A 396 -3.32 25.68 20.80
C THR A 396 -4.02 26.83 20.08
N HIS A 397 -4.11 26.79 18.75
CA HIS A 397 -4.82 27.79 17.96
C HIS A 397 -6.35 27.60 18.07
N TYR A 398 -6.83 26.36 18.11
CA TYR A 398 -8.24 26.07 18.35
C TYR A 398 -8.68 26.52 19.75
N LYS A 399 -7.87 26.25 20.78
CA LYS A 399 -8.18 26.59 22.18
C LYS A 399 -8.42 28.07 22.43
N ASP A 400 -7.84 28.96 21.62
CA ASP A 400 -8.00 30.40 21.77
C ASP A 400 -9.45 30.84 21.49
N SER A 401 -10.03 30.33 20.40
CA SER A 401 -11.37 30.72 19.95
C SER A 401 -12.14 29.54 19.31
N PRO A 402 -12.50 28.48 20.08
CA PRO A 402 -13.10 27.25 19.53
C PRO A 402 -14.34 27.50 18.67
N GLU A 403 -15.25 28.36 19.12
CA GLU A 403 -16.52 28.69 18.46
C GLU A 403 -16.33 29.29 17.06
N LEU A 404 -15.22 29.97 16.81
CA LEU A 404 -14.93 30.59 15.51
C LEU A 404 -14.60 29.55 14.42
N TYR A 405 -14.06 28.40 14.83
CA TYR A 405 -13.52 27.39 13.92
C TYR A 405 -14.45 26.21 13.70
N MET A 406 -15.40 25.96 14.60
CA MET A 406 -16.42 24.93 14.43
C MET A 406 -17.39 25.28 13.29
N LEU A 407 -17.83 24.28 12.55
CA LEU A 407 -18.95 24.40 11.61
C LEU A 407 -20.21 24.89 12.33
N ASP A 408 -21.08 25.59 11.60
CA ASP A 408 -22.41 25.96 12.14
C ASP A 408 -23.37 24.76 12.07
N SER A 409 -23.29 23.98 10.99
CA SER A 409 -23.96 22.70 10.82
C SER A 409 -23.13 21.75 9.97
N VAL A 410 -23.33 20.45 10.17
CA VAL A 410 -22.80 19.39 9.31
C VAL A 410 -23.92 18.89 8.41
N ASN A 411 -23.60 18.62 7.15
CA ASN A 411 -24.53 18.00 6.22
C ASN A 411 -24.23 16.51 6.10
N LEU A 412 -25.20 15.68 6.49
CA LEU A 412 -25.16 14.25 6.25
C LEU A 412 -25.88 13.94 4.94
N ASP A 413 -25.12 13.61 3.90
CA ASP A 413 -25.66 13.23 2.60
C ASP A 413 -26.18 11.80 2.62
N VAL A 414 -27.49 11.65 2.41
CA VAL A 414 -28.18 10.36 2.43
C VAL A 414 -28.85 10.11 1.09
N VAL A 415 -28.52 8.99 0.44
CA VAL A 415 -29.06 8.56 -0.85
C VAL A 415 -30.03 7.41 -0.66
N ASN A 416 -31.12 7.39 -1.43
CA ASN A 416 -32.11 6.32 -1.44
C ASN A 416 -32.12 5.67 -2.83
N SER A 417 -31.60 4.46 -2.92
CA SER A 417 -31.55 3.65 -4.14
C SER A 417 -32.87 2.92 -4.41
N TRP A 418 -33.84 2.99 -3.50
CA TRP A 418 -35.13 2.32 -3.64
C TRP A 418 -36.13 3.13 -4.48
N THR A 419 -37.16 2.44 -4.97
CA THR A 419 -38.25 3.01 -5.78
C THR A 419 -39.36 3.66 -4.97
N LEU A 420 -39.31 3.55 -3.64
CA LEU A 420 -40.22 4.22 -2.73
C LEU A 420 -39.44 5.22 -1.88
N ALA A 421 -40.09 6.32 -1.49
CA ALA A 421 -39.52 7.25 -0.55
C ALA A 421 -39.38 6.60 0.84
N VAL A 422 -38.26 6.85 1.52
CA VAL A 422 -37.94 6.29 2.83
C VAL A 422 -37.62 7.41 3.80
N SER A 423 -37.95 7.20 5.07
CA SER A 423 -37.59 8.15 6.12
C SER A 423 -36.21 7.83 6.70
N ALA A 424 -35.34 8.83 6.72
CA ALA A 424 -34.15 8.87 7.58
C ALA A 424 -34.56 9.51 8.90
N ASN A 425 -34.69 8.70 9.95
CA ASN A 425 -35.11 9.15 11.26
C ASN A 425 -33.91 9.38 12.17
N THR A 426 -34.05 10.28 13.14
CA THR A 426 -33.12 10.40 14.27
C THR A 426 -31.67 10.59 13.82
N ALA A 427 -31.46 11.37 12.76
CA ALA A 427 -30.13 11.75 12.32
C ALA A 427 -29.42 12.51 13.45
N LYS A 428 -28.17 12.14 13.74
CA LYS A 428 -27.39 12.70 14.84
C LYS A 428 -25.90 12.49 14.60
N TYR A 429 -25.08 13.10 15.45
CA TYR A 429 -23.71 12.67 15.66
C TYR A 429 -23.42 12.48 17.15
N ASP A 430 -22.60 11.49 17.47
CA ASP A 430 -22.06 11.23 18.80
C ASP A 430 -20.56 11.60 18.80
N VAL A 431 -20.09 12.34 19.81
CA VAL A 431 -18.68 12.68 19.97
C VAL A 431 -18.11 11.91 21.15
N SER A 432 -16.95 11.30 20.97
CA SER A 432 -16.21 10.64 22.04
C SER A 432 -14.71 10.93 21.98
N GLU A 433 -14.04 10.75 23.11
CA GLU A 433 -12.58 10.76 23.20
C GLU A 433 -12.11 9.47 23.86
N ASN A 434 -11.23 8.72 23.18
CA ASN A 434 -10.71 7.43 23.68
C ASN A 434 -11.84 6.46 24.14
N GLY A 435 -12.96 6.45 23.42
CA GLY A 435 -14.14 5.65 23.74
C GLY A 435 -15.02 6.19 24.87
N VAL A 436 -14.70 7.34 25.47
CA VAL A 436 -15.53 8.01 26.46
C VAL A 436 -16.49 8.97 25.74
N PRO A 437 -17.82 8.76 25.81
CA PRO A 437 -18.79 9.66 25.20
C PRO A 437 -18.74 11.06 25.84
N LEU A 438 -18.70 12.09 25.01
CA LEU A 438 -18.70 13.50 25.42
C LEU A 438 -20.06 14.15 25.19
N THR A 439 -20.62 13.98 23.98
CA THR A 439 -21.92 14.56 23.64
C THR A 439 -22.64 13.76 22.55
N THR A 440 -23.93 14.04 22.42
CA THR A 440 -24.78 13.61 21.31
C THR A 440 -25.59 14.81 20.85
N VAL A 441 -25.59 15.09 19.55
CA VAL A 441 -26.37 16.18 18.96
C VAL A 441 -27.24 15.63 17.84
N PHE A 442 -28.54 15.95 17.91
CA PHE A 442 -29.54 15.48 16.97
C PHE A 442 -29.83 16.56 15.92
N ALA A 443 -30.22 16.14 14.72
CA ALA A 443 -30.80 17.03 13.74
C ALA A 443 -32.09 17.66 14.28
N ASP A 444 -32.35 18.91 13.88
CA ASP A 444 -33.55 19.66 14.29
C ASP A 444 -34.85 18.90 14.02
N ASN A 445 -34.95 18.28 12.84
CA ASN A 445 -36.09 17.44 12.52
C ASN A 445 -35.78 15.98 12.86
N ALA A 446 -36.69 15.37 13.63
CA ALA A 446 -36.58 13.95 13.95
C ALA A 446 -36.72 13.02 12.73
N THR A 447 -37.27 13.51 11.60
CA THR A 447 -37.50 12.72 10.39
C THR A 447 -37.29 13.55 9.14
N TYR A 448 -36.47 13.02 8.22
CA TYR A 448 -36.31 13.52 6.85
C TYR A 448 -36.82 12.47 5.87
N THR A 449 -37.56 12.90 4.85
CA THR A 449 -38.02 12.00 3.77
C THR A 449 -37.02 12.04 2.64
N VAL A 450 -36.40 10.91 2.33
CA VAL A 450 -35.49 10.75 1.20
C VAL A 450 -36.30 10.26 -0.01
N PRO A 451 -36.38 11.05 -1.11
CA PRO A 451 -37.19 10.69 -2.27
C PRO A 451 -36.76 9.34 -2.88
N ALA A 452 -37.68 8.65 -3.55
CA ALA A 452 -37.37 7.45 -4.32
C ALA A 452 -36.31 7.76 -5.39
N GLY A 453 -35.22 6.97 -5.45
CA GLY A 453 -34.10 7.19 -6.36
C GLY A 453 -33.40 8.54 -6.19
N GLY A 454 -33.58 9.20 -5.05
CA GLY A 454 -33.11 10.55 -4.79
C GLY A 454 -32.13 10.63 -3.61
N LYS A 455 -31.70 11.84 -3.29
CA LYS A 455 -30.84 12.12 -2.14
C LYS A 455 -31.36 13.31 -1.34
N VAL A 456 -30.97 13.37 -0.07
CA VAL A 456 -31.19 14.51 0.81
C VAL A 456 -29.90 14.80 1.58
N SER A 457 -29.58 16.08 1.72
CA SER A 457 -28.56 16.54 2.66
C SER A 457 -29.27 16.90 3.96
N ILE A 458 -29.01 16.15 5.02
CA ILE A 458 -29.61 16.36 6.34
C ILE A 458 -28.70 17.30 7.14
N PRO A 459 -29.10 18.56 7.40
CA PRO A 459 -28.33 19.43 8.27
C PRO A 459 -28.48 18.97 9.72
N ILE A 460 -27.35 18.83 10.41
CA ILE A 460 -27.25 18.60 11.84
C ILE A 460 -26.48 19.78 12.41
N ASP A 461 -27.17 20.66 13.14
CA ASP A 461 -26.55 21.84 13.72
C ASP A 461 -25.46 21.43 14.72
N VAL A 462 -24.37 22.20 14.78
CA VAL A 462 -23.31 22.01 15.78
C VAL A 462 -23.70 22.69 17.10
N TYR A 463 -25.00 22.70 17.41
CA TYR A 463 -25.60 23.42 18.51
C TYR A 463 -26.24 22.45 19.50
N GLN A 464 -25.98 22.66 20.79
CA GLN A 464 -26.52 21.85 21.88
C GLN A 464 -27.14 22.74 22.95
N ASP A 465 -28.41 22.48 23.30
CA ASP A 465 -29.06 23.03 24.50
C ASP A 465 -28.89 24.54 24.72
N ALA A 466 -29.06 25.33 23.66
CA ALA A 466 -28.88 26.78 23.66
C ALA A 466 -27.41 27.29 23.67
N SER A 467 -26.43 26.43 23.38
CA SER A 467 -24.99 26.76 23.28
C SER A 467 -24.29 26.08 22.08
N TRP A 468 -23.27 26.71 21.51
CA TRP A 468 -22.45 26.09 20.45
C TRP A 468 -21.66 24.91 21.04
N PHE A 469 -21.72 23.76 20.40
CA PHE A 469 -20.83 22.65 20.74
C PHE A 469 -19.40 23.00 20.33
N VAL A 470 -18.47 22.76 21.24
CA VAL A 470 -17.03 22.86 21.02
C VAL A 470 -16.36 21.64 21.64
N PHE A 471 -15.26 21.20 21.06
CA PHE A 471 -14.45 20.14 21.64
C PHE A 471 -13.86 20.60 22.97
N ASP A 472 -13.87 19.72 23.98
CA ASP A 472 -13.36 20.06 25.30
C ASP A 472 -11.87 20.39 25.22
N THR A 473 -11.53 21.65 25.51
CA THR A 473 -10.16 22.16 25.41
C THR A 473 -9.26 21.71 26.56
N ALA A 474 -9.84 21.11 27.61
CA ALA A 474 -9.13 20.64 28.80
C ALA A 474 -8.53 19.23 28.64
N VAL A 475 -8.87 18.49 27.58
CA VAL A 475 -8.44 17.09 27.40
C VAL A 475 -6.93 16.94 27.20
N SER A 476 -6.27 17.97 26.67
CA SER A 476 -4.83 17.96 26.38
C SER A 476 -4.28 19.37 26.25
N ASP A 477 -2.97 19.50 26.42
CA ASP A 477 -2.24 20.77 26.24
C ASP A 477 -1.69 20.94 24.81
N THR A 478 -1.40 19.86 24.10
CA THR A 478 -0.58 19.90 22.87
C THR A 478 -1.30 19.41 21.63
N SER A 479 -2.11 18.36 21.76
CA SER A 479 -2.85 17.75 20.65
C SER A 479 -4.05 16.95 21.16
N ALA A 480 -5.13 16.91 20.41
CA ALA A 480 -6.34 16.18 20.75
C ALA A 480 -6.90 15.43 19.54
N PHE A 481 -7.56 14.30 19.79
CA PHE A 481 -8.21 13.48 18.78
C PHE A 481 -9.58 13.07 19.28
N PHE A 482 -10.62 13.33 18.48
CA PHE A 482 -11.99 12.99 18.84
C PHE A 482 -12.59 12.09 17.76
N ASP A 483 -13.33 11.08 18.19
CA ASP A 483 -14.12 10.24 17.29
C ASP A 483 -15.54 10.81 17.23
N VAL A 484 -16.04 11.03 16.01
CA VAL A 484 -17.35 11.61 15.72
C VAL A 484 -18.11 10.61 14.86
N ASP A 485 -19.12 9.97 15.44
CA ASP A 485 -19.95 8.97 14.77
C ASP A 485 -21.24 9.62 14.31
N PHE A 486 -21.38 9.79 12.99
CA PHE A 486 -22.61 10.23 12.36
C PHE A 486 -23.52 9.04 12.16
N ASN A 487 -24.80 9.19 12.45
CA ASN A 487 -25.77 8.15 12.13
C ASN A 487 -27.15 8.71 11.80
N PHE A 488 -27.95 7.87 11.16
CA PHE A 488 -29.40 7.99 11.15
C PHE A 488 -30.01 6.63 11.46
N THR A 489 -31.34 6.52 11.44
CA THR A 489 -32.06 5.25 11.55
C THR A 489 -33.03 5.15 10.39
N GLY A 490 -32.78 4.18 9.51
CA GLY A 490 -33.65 3.87 8.40
C GLY A 490 -34.71 2.81 8.76
N GLY A 491 -35.44 2.35 7.74
CA GLY A 491 -36.39 1.25 7.81
C GLY A 491 -35.78 -0.14 8.10
N VAL A 492 -36.62 -1.16 8.09
CA VAL A 492 -36.32 -2.51 8.64
C VAL A 492 -35.51 -3.41 7.69
N PHE A 493 -35.35 -3.03 6.42
CA PHE A 493 -34.74 -3.87 5.37
C PHE A 493 -33.39 -3.35 4.87
N LEU A 494 -32.72 -2.52 5.66
CA LEU A 494 -31.54 -1.76 5.25
C LEU A 494 -30.26 -2.27 5.90
N THR A 495 -29.15 -2.03 5.23
CA THR A 495 -27.83 -2.40 5.72
C THR A 495 -27.41 -1.46 6.84
N LYS A 496 -27.26 -1.98 8.06
CA LYS A 496 -27.00 -1.13 9.23
C LYS A 496 -25.67 -0.38 9.20
N SER A 497 -24.64 -0.91 8.54
CA SER A 497 -23.38 -0.19 8.34
C SER A 497 -23.54 1.05 7.46
N ASN A 498 -24.57 1.12 6.62
CA ASN A 498 -24.84 2.26 5.74
C ASN A 498 -25.56 3.40 6.46
N GLU A 499 -26.01 3.16 7.69
CA GLU A 499 -26.64 4.16 8.54
C GLU A 499 -25.63 4.87 9.46
N THR A 500 -24.33 4.52 9.41
CA THR A 500 -23.30 5.06 10.30
C THR A 500 -21.99 5.34 9.57
N PHE A 501 -21.36 6.47 9.89
CA PHE A 501 -20.05 6.87 9.40
C PHE A 501 -19.22 7.50 10.53
N SER A 502 -17.95 7.11 10.66
CA SER A 502 -17.07 7.58 11.73
C SER A 502 -15.98 8.50 11.16
N LEU A 503 -15.91 9.71 11.71
CA LEU A 503 -14.84 10.69 11.48
C LEU A 503 -13.92 10.73 12.69
N ARG A 504 -12.60 10.77 12.46
CA ARG A 504 -11.64 11.11 13.50
C ARG A 504 -11.15 12.55 13.34
N GLN A 505 -11.73 13.48 14.10
CA GLN A 505 -11.32 14.89 14.09
C GLN A 505 -9.93 15.04 14.75
N ARG A 506 -9.00 15.65 14.03
CA ARG A 506 -7.59 15.79 14.44
C ARG A 506 -7.25 17.23 14.81
N PHE A 507 -6.67 17.43 15.98
CA PHE A 507 -6.02 18.68 16.39
C PHE A 507 -4.57 18.38 16.76
N SER A 508 -3.63 18.92 15.97
CA SER A 508 -2.21 18.61 16.12
C SER A 508 -1.39 19.90 16.19
N ASN A 509 -0.26 19.96 15.52
CA ASN A 509 0.62 21.13 15.45
C ASN A 509 0.66 21.78 14.06
N TYR A 510 -0.29 21.45 13.18
CA TYR A 510 -0.33 21.94 11.80
C TYR A 510 -1.75 22.28 11.36
N TYR A 511 -1.84 23.10 10.32
CA TYR A 511 -3.07 23.26 9.53
C TYR A 511 -3.08 22.29 8.34
N ALA A 512 -4.24 21.74 8.01
CA ALA A 512 -4.46 20.92 6.82
C ALA A 512 -5.83 21.22 6.21
N TYR A 513 -5.85 21.24 4.88
CA TYR A 513 -7.06 21.29 4.07
C TYR A 513 -7.43 19.91 3.53
N ASP A 514 -6.43 19.02 3.40
CA ASP A 514 -6.55 17.67 2.86
C ASP A 514 -6.98 16.64 3.92
N ASP A 515 -7.63 15.56 3.52
CA ASP A 515 -8.00 14.44 4.40
C ASP A 515 -6.82 13.47 4.71
N GLY A 516 -5.68 13.67 4.06
CA GLY A 516 -4.48 12.83 4.18
C GLY A 516 -4.33 11.79 3.08
N THR A 517 -5.24 11.77 2.10
CA THR A 517 -5.15 10.97 0.88
C THR A 517 -5.04 11.88 -0.34
N ALA A 518 -4.48 11.35 -1.42
CA ALA A 518 -4.36 12.03 -2.70
C ALA A 518 -5.06 11.15 -3.74
N GLU A 519 -5.69 11.79 -4.72
CA GLU A 519 -6.23 11.11 -5.91
C GLU A 519 -5.53 11.55 -7.20
N ALA A 520 -4.64 12.54 -7.09
CA ALA A 520 -3.77 12.99 -8.17
C ALA A 520 -2.50 13.65 -7.61
N ALA A 521 -1.55 13.91 -8.49
CA ALA A 521 -0.38 14.71 -8.20
C ALA A 521 -0.42 16.02 -9.00
N TYR A 522 -0.25 17.15 -8.32
CA TYR A 522 -0.27 18.50 -8.89
C TYR A 522 1.14 19.06 -9.01
N GLY A 523 1.42 19.76 -10.11
CA GLY A 523 2.66 20.53 -10.22
C GLY A 523 2.61 21.60 -11.29
N ILE A 524 3.62 22.47 -11.24
CA ILE A 524 3.77 23.61 -12.16
C ILE A 524 5.11 23.55 -12.89
N THR A 525 5.12 24.05 -14.13
CA THR A 525 6.30 24.15 -14.99
C THR A 525 6.44 25.58 -15.49
N GLY A 526 7.67 26.09 -15.57
CA GLY A 526 7.92 27.44 -16.04
C GLY A 526 9.34 27.88 -15.76
N THR A 527 9.64 29.17 -15.92
CA THR A 527 10.96 29.73 -15.56
C THR A 527 10.94 30.20 -14.11
N GLN A 528 11.61 29.46 -13.21
CA GLN A 528 11.57 29.69 -11.76
C GLN A 528 10.14 29.81 -11.19
N PRO A 529 9.27 28.83 -11.46
CA PRO A 529 7.88 28.90 -11.10
C PRO A 529 7.72 28.88 -9.57
N LYS A 530 6.68 29.54 -9.07
CA LYS A 530 6.37 29.65 -7.64
C LYS A 530 4.99 29.10 -7.36
N LEU A 531 4.87 28.35 -6.26
CA LEU A 531 3.61 27.88 -5.71
C LEU A 531 3.42 28.52 -4.33
N ALA A 532 2.21 28.99 -4.05
CA ALA A 532 1.84 29.61 -2.79
C ALA A 532 0.43 29.15 -2.37
N TYR A 533 0.34 28.58 -1.17
CA TYR A 533 -0.90 28.07 -0.59
C TYR A 533 -1.31 28.90 0.61
N ARG A 534 -2.55 29.42 0.59
CA ARG A 534 -3.06 30.40 1.56
C ARG A 534 -3.53 29.74 2.85
N PHE A 535 -3.09 30.27 3.98
CA PHE A 535 -3.55 29.87 5.32
C PHE A 535 -3.86 31.11 6.18
N ASN A 536 -4.54 30.89 7.31
CA ASN A 536 -4.78 31.92 8.31
C ASN A 536 -4.39 31.40 9.70
N SER A 537 -3.46 32.10 10.36
CA SER A 537 -3.06 31.81 11.74
C SER A 537 -4.04 32.44 12.71
N ALA A 538 -4.68 31.61 13.53
CA ALA A 538 -5.65 32.02 14.55
C ALA A 538 -5.07 33.03 15.55
N ILE A 539 -3.85 32.75 15.99
CA ILE A 539 -3.10 33.55 16.94
C ILE A 539 -1.73 33.90 16.36
N ALA A 540 -1.01 34.80 17.01
CA ALA A 540 0.39 35.01 16.72
C ALA A 540 1.21 33.81 17.24
N ASP A 541 1.83 33.07 16.33
CA ASP A 541 2.76 31.96 16.65
C ASP A 541 3.84 31.89 15.54
N SER A 542 4.84 31.04 15.74
CA SER A 542 5.94 30.83 14.82
C SER A 542 5.77 29.55 14.01
N LEU A 543 5.81 29.68 12.69
CA LEU A 543 6.04 28.58 11.78
C LEU A 543 7.49 28.11 11.95
N TYR A 544 7.71 26.80 12.10
CA TYR A 544 9.06 26.24 12.23
C TYR A 544 9.36 25.13 11.23
N ALA A 545 8.34 24.58 10.57
CA ALA A 545 8.49 23.57 9.54
C ALA A 545 7.29 23.56 8.58
N ILE A 546 7.49 22.96 7.41
CA ILE A 546 6.43 22.71 6.43
C ILE A 546 6.46 21.21 6.09
N LYS A 547 5.32 20.53 6.24
CA LYS A 547 5.13 19.15 5.78
C LYS A 547 4.63 19.18 4.35
N ILE A 548 5.28 18.44 3.46
CA ILE A 548 4.86 18.31 2.06
C ILE A 548 4.85 16.83 1.71
N HIS A 549 3.77 16.38 1.07
CA HIS A 549 3.70 15.07 0.45
C HIS A 549 4.07 15.20 -1.03
N PHE A 550 5.32 14.90 -1.38
CA PHE A 550 5.75 14.85 -2.76
C PHE A 550 5.46 13.49 -3.35
N GLU A 551 4.82 13.48 -4.52
CA GLU A 551 4.46 12.25 -5.21
C GLU A 551 5.48 11.87 -6.29
N PRO A 552 6.02 10.64 -6.23
CA PRO A 552 6.85 10.13 -7.29
C PRO A 552 6.08 10.11 -8.62
N SER A 553 6.76 10.49 -9.70
CA SER A 553 6.19 10.38 -11.04
C SER A 553 7.05 9.48 -11.93
N VAL A 554 6.76 9.45 -13.23
CA VAL A 554 7.64 8.80 -14.21
C VAL A 554 9.04 9.41 -14.19
N ASN A 555 9.13 10.73 -13.98
CA ASN A 555 10.41 11.43 -13.82
C ASN A 555 10.73 11.57 -12.33
N ASP A 556 11.91 11.08 -11.95
CA ASP A 556 12.48 11.31 -10.63
C ASP A 556 13.01 12.75 -10.55
N VAL A 557 12.46 13.52 -9.62
CA VAL A 557 12.85 14.91 -9.35
C VAL A 557 13.44 15.07 -7.94
N SER A 558 13.83 13.97 -7.28
CA SER A 558 14.47 13.97 -5.95
C SER A 558 15.82 14.68 -5.90
N VAL A 559 16.39 15.02 -7.06
CA VAL A 559 17.63 15.81 -7.18
C VAL A 559 17.39 17.25 -7.61
N ASP A 560 16.14 17.64 -7.88
CA ASP A 560 15.80 18.97 -8.38
C ASP A 560 15.56 19.94 -7.23
N PRO A 561 16.42 20.97 -7.06
CA PRO A 561 16.32 21.82 -5.89
C PRO A 561 15.19 22.85 -6.00
N PHE A 562 14.59 23.16 -4.86
CA PHE A 562 13.67 24.26 -4.66
C PHE A 562 14.00 25.04 -3.38
N ILE A 563 13.40 26.21 -3.26
CA ILE A 563 13.52 27.07 -2.08
C ILE A 563 12.15 27.14 -1.42
N LEU A 564 12.07 26.87 -0.12
CA LEU A 564 10.85 27.10 0.65
C LEU A 564 10.64 28.59 0.87
N MET A 565 9.39 29.01 0.73
CA MET A 565 9.02 30.42 0.71
C MET A 565 7.79 30.66 1.57
N VAL A 566 7.76 31.82 2.23
CA VAL A 566 6.57 32.34 2.90
C VAL A 566 6.32 33.77 2.43
N TRP A 567 5.06 34.09 2.12
CA TRP A 567 4.63 35.43 1.70
C TRP A 567 3.56 36.01 2.63
N ASP A 568 3.54 37.33 2.71
CA ASP A 568 2.43 38.07 3.30
C ASP A 568 1.22 38.15 2.35
N ASN A 569 0.09 38.66 2.86
CA ASN A 569 -1.15 38.87 2.11
C ASN A 569 -1.31 40.30 1.56
N THR A 570 -0.21 40.99 1.24
CA THR A 570 -0.27 42.37 0.72
C THR A 570 -0.44 42.46 -0.81
N GLY A 571 -0.45 41.32 -1.51
CA GLY A 571 -0.68 41.26 -2.95
C GLY A 571 -2.09 41.72 -3.34
N ALA A 572 -2.23 42.21 -4.58
CA ALA A 572 -3.49 42.75 -5.08
C ALA A 572 -4.61 41.69 -5.00
N GLY A 573 -5.78 42.08 -4.46
CA GLY A 573 -6.92 41.17 -4.31
C GLY A 573 -6.74 40.08 -3.25
N GLY A 574 -5.75 40.21 -2.35
CA GLY A 574 -5.41 39.17 -1.39
C GLY A 574 -4.71 37.99 -2.07
N THR A 575 -3.78 38.29 -2.99
CA THR A 575 -2.81 37.32 -3.56
C THR A 575 -1.49 37.39 -2.76
N PRO A 576 -0.53 36.47 -2.97
CA PRO A 576 0.75 36.54 -2.28
C PRO A 576 1.50 37.85 -2.58
N GLY A 577 1.95 38.53 -1.52
CA GLY A 577 2.63 39.83 -1.59
C GLY A 577 4.14 39.73 -1.39
N ASN A 578 4.67 40.40 -0.37
CA ASN A 578 6.10 40.40 -0.09
C ASN A 578 6.55 39.05 0.47
N VAL A 579 7.77 38.65 0.13
CA VAL A 579 8.43 37.51 0.77
C VAL A 579 8.77 37.90 2.21
N ILE A 580 8.25 37.13 3.17
CA ILE A 580 8.56 37.29 4.59
C ILE A 580 9.59 36.26 5.08
N TYR A 581 9.74 35.14 4.34
CA TYR A 581 10.78 34.16 4.56
C TYR A 581 11.20 33.50 3.25
N GLU A 582 12.51 33.31 3.09
CA GLU A 582 13.15 32.54 2.02
C GLU A 582 14.18 31.64 2.67
N GLU A 583 14.05 30.32 2.49
CA GLU A 583 14.98 29.36 3.08
C GLU A 583 16.39 29.56 2.49
N PRO A 584 17.43 29.77 3.33
CA PRO A 584 18.79 30.00 2.84
C PRO A 584 19.41 28.79 2.13
N LEU A 585 18.92 27.58 2.40
CA LEU A 585 19.42 26.34 1.81
C LEU A 585 18.45 25.80 0.76
N LEU A 586 19.01 25.31 -0.35
CA LEU A 586 18.23 24.54 -1.31
C LEU A 586 17.84 23.20 -0.69
N VAL A 587 16.58 22.84 -0.83
CA VAL A 587 16.04 21.54 -0.45
C VAL A 587 15.59 20.81 -1.71
N THR A 588 15.46 19.49 -1.63
CA THR A 588 15.00 18.63 -2.72
C THR A 588 13.75 17.86 -2.31
N PRO A 589 12.89 17.43 -3.26
CA PRO A 589 11.75 16.60 -2.96
C PRO A 589 12.17 15.28 -2.33
N GLU A 590 11.59 14.99 -1.16
CA GLU A 590 11.75 13.72 -0.46
C GLU A 590 10.50 12.85 -0.63
N TYR A 591 10.67 11.68 -1.23
CA TYR A 591 9.61 10.69 -1.39
C TYR A 591 9.56 9.81 -0.15
N ASN A 592 8.75 10.21 0.83
CA ASN A 592 8.57 9.40 2.03
C ASN A 592 7.50 8.34 1.77
N LEU A 593 7.91 7.08 1.59
CA LEU A 593 6.99 5.95 1.42
C LEU A 593 6.39 5.45 2.76
N GLY A 594 6.77 6.06 3.89
CA GLY A 594 6.27 5.73 5.24
C GLY A 594 4.98 6.46 5.64
N VAL A 595 4.80 6.70 6.95
CA VAL A 595 3.51 7.14 7.54
C VAL A 595 2.95 8.41 6.86
N ASN A 596 1.85 8.22 6.14
CA ASN A 596 1.05 9.24 5.43
C ASN A 596 1.75 9.96 4.26
N GLY A 597 2.90 9.50 3.78
CA GLY A 597 3.53 10.09 2.58
C GLY A 597 4.25 11.44 2.78
N PHE A 598 4.15 12.08 3.95
CA PHE A 598 4.68 13.42 4.17
C PHE A 598 6.16 13.41 4.58
N TYR A 599 6.93 14.36 4.04
CA TYR A 599 8.23 14.74 4.58
C TYR A 599 8.15 16.10 5.29
N THR A 600 8.88 16.25 6.40
CA THR A 600 8.89 17.50 7.19
C THR A 600 10.17 18.28 6.89
N TYR A 601 10.03 19.45 6.30
CA TYR A 601 11.13 20.38 6.06
C TYR A 601 11.18 21.40 7.20
N GLU A 602 12.18 21.28 8.08
CA GLU A 602 12.43 22.25 9.14
C GLU A 602 13.04 23.54 8.55
N LEU A 603 12.54 24.69 9.00
CA LEU A 603 13.04 25.99 8.59
C LEU A 603 14.30 26.34 9.38
N SER A 604 15.28 26.96 8.73
CA SER A 604 16.52 27.43 9.40
C SER A 604 16.25 28.41 10.55
N GLU A 605 15.15 29.16 10.48
CA GLU A 605 14.66 29.99 11.58
C GLU A 605 13.13 29.97 11.70
N LYS A 606 12.66 30.26 12.91
CA LYS A 606 11.24 30.37 13.21
C LYS A 606 10.67 31.65 12.59
N VAL A 607 9.62 31.53 11.79
CA VAL A 607 8.97 32.65 11.11
C VAL A 607 7.74 33.09 11.91
N PRO A 608 7.73 34.29 12.51
CA PRO A 608 6.56 34.78 13.24
C PRO A 608 5.44 35.12 12.27
N LEU A 609 4.27 34.52 12.45
CA LEU A 609 3.09 34.70 11.61
C LEU A 609 1.89 35.13 12.46
N SER A 610 1.03 35.96 11.86
CA SER A 610 -0.24 36.37 12.42
C SER A 610 -1.20 36.70 11.27
N GLY A 611 -2.44 36.22 11.34
CA GLY A 611 -3.43 36.42 10.27
C GLY A 611 -3.10 35.63 9.00
N THR A 612 -3.47 36.17 7.84
CA THR A 612 -3.32 35.49 6.54
C THR A 612 -1.89 35.52 6.01
N TYR A 613 -1.39 34.36 5.58
CA TYR A 613 -0.07 34.17 4.97
C TYR A 613 -0.14 33.09 3.88
N TYR A 614 0.96 32.92 3.15
CA TYR A 614 1.11 31.87 2.16
C TYR A 614 2.38 31.08 2.40
N VAL A 615 2.29 29.76 2.26
CA VAL A 615 3.46 28.85 2.27
C VAL A 615 3.57 28.15 0.94
N GLY A 616 4.79 27.86 0.51
CA GLY A 616 5.02 27.07 -0.69
C GLY A 616 6.49 27.11 -1.09
N TRP A 617 6.76 27.19 -2.38
CA TRP A 617 8.11 27.14 -2.89
C TRP A 617 8.36 28.00 -4.11
N LYS A 618 9.64 28.20 -4.40
CA LYS A 618 10.18 28.65 -5.67
C LYS A 618 11.07 27.55 -6.24
N GLN A 619 10.72 27.02 -7.42
CA GLN A 619 11.56 26.05 -8.13
C GLN A 619 12.80 26.74 -8.72
N THR A 620 13.93 26.02 -8.71
CA THR A 620 15.16 26.48 -9.38
C THR A 620 15.33 25.88 -10.78
N THR A 621 14.66 24.76 -11.04
CA THR A 621 14.63 24.06 -12.32
C THR A 621 13.29 24.26 -13.03
N THR A 622 13.23 23.84 -14.29
CA THR A 622 11.96 23.82 -15.06
C THR A 622 11.16 22.53 -14.83
N SER A 623 11.75 21.55 -14.13
CA SER A 623 11.11 20.28 -13.83
C SER A 623 9.89 20.48 -12.96
N ARG A 624 8.84 19.70 -13.23
CA ARG A 624 7.61 19.72 -12.44
C ARG A 624 7.82 18.98 -11.12
N LEU A 625 7.67 19.68 -10.00
CA LEU A 625 7.61 19.04 -8.69
C LEU A 625 6.16 18.65 -8.42
N ASN A 626 5.91 17.36 -8.21
CA ASN A 626 4.55 16.86 -8.01
C ASN A 626 4.25 16.75 -6.51
N VAL A 627 3.26 17.49 -6.03
CA VAL A 627 2.72 17.39 -4.67
C VAL A 627 1.38 16.65 -4.73
N GLY A 628 1.08 15.86 -3.71
CA GLY A 628 -0.21 15.20 -3.57
C GLY A 628 -1.36 16.21 -3.61
N PHE A 629 -2.41 15.84 -4.34
CA PHE A 629 -3.59 16.64 -4.59
C PHE A 629 -4.83 15.83 -4.22
N ASP A 630 -5.46 16.24 -3.12
CA ASP A 630 -6.73 15.71 -2.62
C ASP A 630 -7.85 16.30 -3.47
N LYS A 631 -8.63 15.43 -4.13
CA LYS A 631 -9.73 15.84 -5.01
C LYS A 631 -11.09 15.76 -4.32
N ASN A 632 -11.14 15.27 -3.09
CA ASN A 632 -12.35 15.09 -2.29
C ASN A 632 -12.77 16.41 -1.63
N ILE A 633 -11.80 17.28 -1.33
CA ILE A 633 -12.01 18.54 -0.62
C ILE A 633 -11.57 19.72 -1.49
N ASP A 634 -12.52 20.56 -1.90
CA ASP A 634 -12.24 21.70 -2.77
C ASP A 634 -11.76 22.93 -1.97
N HIS A 635 -10.49 23.27 -2.14
CA HIS A 635 -9.86 24.50 -1.66
C HIS A 635 -9.08 25.20 -2.77
N GLN A 636 -9.59 25.12 -4.01
CA GLN A 636 -9.05 25.78 -5.19
C GLN A 636 -8.73 27.26 -4.93
N ASP A 637 -9.61 27.98 -4.23
CA ASP A 637 -9.50 29.42 -3.95
C ASP A 637 -8.29 29.81 -3.09
N LYS A 638 -7.59 28.83 -2.51
CA LYS A 638 -6.41 29.04 -1.66
C LYS A 638 -5.09 28.79 -2.41
N ILE A 639 -5.12 28.16 -3.58
CA ILE A 639 -3.92 27.69 -4.30
C ILE A 639 -3.53 28.67 -5.40
N TYR A 640 -2.34 29.24 -5.30
CA TYR A 640 -1.82 30.21 -6.25
C TYR A 640 -0.50 29.75 -6.86
N TYR A 641 -0.32 30.03 -8.15
CA TYR A 641 0.93 29.82 -8.85
C TYR A 641 1.39 31.08 -9.58
N ASN A 642 2.69 31.21 -9.81
CA ASN A 642 3.28 32.29 -10.57
C ASN A 642 4.43 31.76 -11.44
N VAL A 643 4.21 31.83 -12.74
CA VAL A 643 5.14 31.35 -13.77
C VAL A 643 5.54 32.44 -14.77
N SER A 644 4.74 33.50 -14.85
CA SER A 644 4.89 34.61 -15.81
C SER A 644 5.17 35.97 -15.13
N GLY A 645 5.41 35.98 -13.82
CA GLY A 645 5.60 37.19 -13.01
C GLY A 645 4.33 37.66 -12.29
N THR A 646 3.16 37.12 -12.61
CA THR A 646 1.88 37.42 -11.94
C THR A 646 1.30 36.18 -11.26
N TRP A 647 0.67 36.36 -10.09
CA TRP A 647 -0.05 35.29 -9.41
C TRP A 647 -1.39 34.99 -10.09
N ALA A 648 -1.64 33.71 -10.33
CA ALA A 648 -2.91 33.17 -10.78
C ALA A 648 -3.39 32.09 -9.80
N ASN A 649 -4.69 31.86 -9.74
CA ASN A 649 -5.27 30.76 -8.97
C ASN A 649 -5.28 29.48 -9.83
N THR A 650 -5.14 28.30 -9.23
CA THR A 650 -5.20 27.03 -9.96
C THR A 650 -6.55 26.83 -10.64
N SER A 651 -6.59 26.13 -11.77
CA SER A 651 -7.83 25.76 -12.47
C SER A 651 -8.42 24.42 -12.04
N TYR A 652 -7.80 23.71 -11.11
CA TYR A 652 -8.27 22.43 -10.58
C TYR A 652 -8.95 22.57 -9.22
N GLN A 653 -10.02 21.81 -9.02
CA GLN A 653 -10.75 21.72 -7.75
C GLN A 653 -10.11 20.66 -6.87
N GLY A 654 -9.79 21.03 -5.62
CA GLY A 654 -9.09 20.17 -4.67
C GLY A 654 -8.23 20.93 -3.67
N ALA A 655 -7.46 20.20 -2.87
CA ALA A 655 -6.56 20.71 -1.85
C ALA A 655 -5.14 20.15 -2.05
N LEU A 656 -4.13 20.96 -1.69
CA LEU A 656 -2.74 20.51 -1.72
C LEU A 656 -2.38 19.84 -0.41
N MET A 657 -1.63 18.76 -0.47
CA MET A 657 -1.03 18.10 0.69
C MET A 657 0.24 18.85 1.15
N ILE A 658 0.05 20.10 1.58
CA ILE A 658 1.05 20.99 2.18
C ILE A 658 0.50 21.48 3.51
N ARG A 659 1.25 21.25 4.60
CA ARG A 659 0.78 21.51 5.96
C ARG A 659 1.81 22.36 6.71
N PRO A 660 1.52 23.63 7.06
CA PRO A 660 2.41 24.47 7.86
C PRO A 660 2.38 24.06 9.34
N LEU A 661 3.54 23.94 9.99
CA LEU A 661 3.70 23.47 11.37
C LEU A 661 4.10 24.59 12.32
N PHE A 662 3.41 24.65 13.45
CA PHE A 662 3.47 25.71 14.43
C PHE A 662 4.10 25.26 15.75
N SER A 663 4.79 26.21 16.40
CA SER A 663 5.66 25.91 17.52
C SER A 663 4.93 25.78 18.86
N ALA A 664 3.82 26.49 19.07
CA ALA A 664 3.08 26.47 20.33
C ALA A 664 2.38 25.13 20.60
N ALA A 665 2.01 24.41 19.55
CA ALA A 665 1.38 23.09 19.62
C ALA A 665 2.39 21.92 19.57
N GLN A 666 3.71 22.19 19.62
CA GLN A 666 4.68 21.10 19.77
C GLN A 666 4.48 20.40 21.11
N PRO A 667 4.37 19.07 21.13
CA PRO A 667 4.45 18.33 22.38
C PRO A 667 5.79 18.66 23.06
N SER A 668 5.74 19.29 24.23
CA SER A 668 6.93 19.49 25.04
C SER A 668 7.38 18.12 25.57
N GLY A 669 8.28 17.45 24.85
CA GLY A 669 8.74 16.12 25.23
C GLY A 669 9.36 15.27 24.12
N TRP A 670 9.10 15.59 22.85
CA TRP A 670 9.82 14.95 21.74
C TRP A 670 11.03 15.80 21.37
N VAL A 671 12.01 15.81 22.26
CA VAL A 671 13.39 15.97 21.80
C VAL A 671 13.62 14.70 20.99
N GLY A 672 13.82 14.81 19.67
CA GLY A 672 14.37 13.69 18.93
C GLY A 672 15.52 13.14 19.76
N LEU A 673 15.52 11.83 20.03
CA LEU A 673 16.70 11.18 20.59
C LEU A 673 17.82 11.49 19.61
N LYS A 674 18.55 12.57 19.86
CA LYS A 674 19.88 12.73 19.33
C LYS A 674 20.56 11.49 19.86
N GLU A 675 20.79 10.52 18.98
CA GLU A 675 21.50 9.30 19.37
C GLU A 675 22.74 9.78 20.11
N GLU A 676 22.78 9.57 21.43
CA GLU A 676 23.93 9.96 22.22
C GLU A 676 25.03 8.94 21.92
N SER A 677 25.66 9.10 20.75
CA SER A 677 26.82 8.33 20.38
C SER A 677 27.97 8.64 21.35
N PHE A 678 28.68 7.61 21.74
CA PHE A 678 29.94 7.73 22.47
C PHE A 678 31.11 7.47 21.54
N ASP A 679 32.24 8.09 21.82
CA ASP A 679 33.47 7.79 21.10
C ASP A 679 34.10 6.53 21.68
N MET A 680 34.48 5.62 20.78
CA MET A 680 35.19 4.38 21.09
C MET A 680 36.31 4.25 20.07
N LYS A 681 37.52 3.99 20.57
CA LYS A 681 38.69 3.61 19.78
C LYS A 681 38.97 2.13 20.00
N LEU A 682 39.34 1.43 18.93
CA LEU A 682 39.64 0.01 18.94
C LEU A 682 40.94 -0.23 18.16
N TYR A 683 41.96 -0.81 18.79
CA TYR A 683 43.28 -0.99 18.16
C TYR A 683 44.10 -2.13 18.80
N PRO A 684 45.02 -2.76 18.03
CA PRO A 684 45.16 -2.64 16.57
C PRO A 684 44.00 -3.34 15.87
N ASN A 685 43.54 -2.80 14.74
CA ASN A 685 42.57 -3.47 13.87
C ASN A 685 43.03 -3.28 12.42
N PRO A 686 43.54 -4.32 11.73
CA PRO A 686 43.48 -5.75 12.09
C PRO A 686 44.25 -6.18 13.35
N THR A 687 43.87 -7.32 13.95
CA THR A 687 44.55 -7.92 15.11
C THR A 687 44.83 -9.41 14.89
N SER A 688 45.91 -9.92 15.49
CA SER A 688 46.22 -11.36 15.55
C SER A 688 45.62 -12.07 16.76
N SER A 689 45.22 -11.34 17.81
CA SER A 689 44.76 -11.95 19.07
C SER A 689 44.05 -11.00 20.02
N ILE A 690 44.55 -9.79 20.23
CA ILE A 690 44.03 -8.89 21.27
C ILE A 690 43.60 -7.55 20.68
N LEU A 691 42.41 -7.07 21.04
CA LEU A 691 41.92 -5.72 20.75
C LEU A 691 41.88 -4.90 22.02
N GLN A 692 42.54 -3.75 22.04
CA GLN A 692 42.36 -2.77 23.10
C GLN A 692 41.23 -1.81 22.73
N TYR A 693 40.42 -1.44 23.73
CA TYR A 693 39.36 -0.46 23.57
C TYR A 693 39.51 0.69 24.56
N ASP A 694 39.11 1.88 24.10
CA ASP A 694 39.02 3.11 24.89
C ASP A 694 37.73 3.84 24.54
N ILE A 695 36.83 3.96 25.53
CA ILE A 695 35.50 4.55 25.42
C ILE A 695 35.48 5.85 26.24
N SER A 696 35.13 6.95 25.59
CA SER A 696 35.22 8.30 26.18
C SER A 696 34.23 8.57 27.31
N ARG A 697 33.16 7.76 27.43
CA ARG A 697 32.08 7.95 28.40
C ARG A 697 32.13 6.88 29.52
N PRO A 698 32.15 7.27 30.80
CA PRO A 698 32.05 6.32 31.93
C PRO A 698 30.70 5.60 32.01
N ASP A 699 30.69 4.31 31.68
CA ASP A 699 29.55 3.41 31.89
C ASP A 699 30.02 1.93 31.92
N THR A 700 29.08 1.01 32.14
CA THR A 700 29.27 -0.42 31.87
C THR A 700 28.58 -0.76 30.54
N TYR A 701 29.33 -1.31 29.61
CA TYR A 701 28.87 -1.59 28.25
C TYR A 701 28.67 -3.08 28.03
N ALA A 702 27.64 -3.47 27.30
CA ALA A 702 27.50 -4.79 26.70
C ALA A 702 28.28 -4.80 25.38
N CYS A 703 29.10 -5.83 25.19
CA CYS A 703 29.99 -5.99 24.05
C CYS A 703 29.64 -7.31 23.34
N ASP A 704 29.02 -7.18 22.16
CA ASP A 704 28.54 -8.28 21.34
C ASP A 704 29.43 -8.43 20.11
N LEU A 705 30.11 -9.56 19.98
CA LEU A 705 30.85 -9.93 18.79
C LEU A 705 29.98 -10.82 17.91
N ILE A 706 29.77 -10.38 16.67
CA ILE A 706 28.84 -10.98 15.71
C ILE A 706 29.62 -11.37 14.46
N ASP A 707 29.35 -12.55 13.90
CA ASP A 707 29.91 -12.94 12.60
C ASP A 707 29.14 -12.32 11.42
N LEU A 708 29.60 -12.56 10.19
CA LEU A 708 28.95 -12.02 8.99
C LEU A 708 27.58 -12.63 8.67
N ASN A 709 27.24 -13.77 9.26
CA ASN A 709 25.93 -14.39 9.13
C ASN A 709 24.94 -13.83 10.16
N GLY A 710 25.33 -12.83 10.96
CA GLY A 710 24.51 -12.22 11.99
C GLY A 710 24.42 -13.04 13.28
N SER A 711 25.21 -14.11 13.43
CA SER A 711 25.21 -14.94 14.61
C SER A 711 26.08 -14.33 15.72
N LEU A 712 25.56 -14.32 16.95
CA LEU A 712 26.30 -13.86 18.13
C LEU A 712 27.38 -14.88 18.50
N VAL A 713 28.63 -14.51 18.30
CA VAL A 713 29.82 -15.33 18.61
C VAL A 713 30.16 -15.22 20.10
N ARG A 714 30.12 -14.01 20.65
CA ARG A 714 30.42 -13.77 22.07
C ARG A 714 29.70 -12.53 22.60
N ARG A 715 29.33 -12.56 23.88
CA ARG A 715 28.85 -11.41 24.65
C ARG A 715 29.63 -11.26 25.95
N GLU A 716 30.14 -10.06 26.21
CA GLU A 716 30.84 -9.71 27.46
C GLU A 716 30.38 -8.34 27.98
N TRP A 717 30.57 -8.09 29.29
CA TRP A 717 30.35 -6.78 29.88
C TRP A 717 31.69 -6.09 30.14
N ILE A 718 31.88 -4.90 29.57
CA ILE A 718 33.15 -4.17 29.59
C ILE A 718 33.02 -2.81 30.27
N GLY A 719 34.13 -2.31 30.83
CA GLY A 719 34.26 -0.94 31.32
C GLY A 719 34.62 0.04 30.21
N THR A 720 35.23 1.18 30.57
CA THR A 720 35.64 2.20 29.59
C THR A 720 36.95 1.92 28.88
N THR A 721 37.87 1.20 29.53
CA THR A 721 39.17 0.84 28.96
C THR A 721 39.46 -0.62 29.28
N GLY A 722 40.17 -1.30 28.38
CA GLY A 722 40.52 -2.71 28.56
C GLY A 722 40.89 -3.39 27.26
N TRP A 723 40.77 -4.71 27.25
CA TRP A 723 41.09 -5.53 26.08
C TRP A 723 40.09 -6.68 25.90
N ILE A 724 39.95 -7.12 24.66
CA ILE A 724 39.16 -8.27 24.23
C ILE A 724 40.13 -9.28 23.62
N ASP A 725 40.09 -10.52 24.11
CA ASP A 725 40.89 -11.63 23.58
C ASP A 725 40.08 -12.40 22.53
N LEU A 726 40.61 -12.43 21.31
CA LEU A 726 40.07 -13.09 20.12
C LEU A 726 40.95 -14.28 19.69
N SER A 727 41.87 -14.74 20.53
CA SER A 727 42.84 -15.80 20.18
C SER A 727 42.19 -17.14 19.84
N ASP A 728 40.99 -17.40 20.34
CA ASP A 728 40.19 -18.60 20.13
C ASP A 728 39.29 -18.54 18.89
N LEU A 729 39.24 -17.40 18.20
CA LEU A 729 38.44 -17.20 17.00
C LEU A 729 39.25 -17.47 15.72
N GLN A 730 38.56 -17.97 14.69
CA GLN A 730 39.15 -18.16 13.37
C GLN A 730 39.49 -16.81 12.71
N SER A 731 40.49 -16.81 11.82
CA SER A 731 40.81 -15.66 10.99
C SER A 731 39.60 -15.31 10.12
N GLY A 732 39.20 -14.04 10.13
CA GLY A 732 37.95 -13.63 9.49
C GLY A 732 37.49 -12.24 9.89
N LEU A 733 36.29 -11.89 9.43
CA LEU A 733 35.66 -10.61 9.67
C LEU A 733 34.53 -10.73 10.68
N TYR A 734 34.54 -9.84 11.66
CA TYR A 734 33.55 -9.79 12.74
C TYR A 734 33.01 -8.36 12.90
N LEU A 735 31.81 -8.23 13.47
CA LEU A 735 31.22 -6.96 13.89
C LEU A 735 31.18 -6.91 15.41
N LEU A 736 31.80 -5.87 15.99
CA LEU A 736 31.75 -5.61 17.42
C LEU A 736 30.70 -4.54 17.69
N LYS A 737 29.56 -4.93 18.26
CA LYS A 737 28.51 -4.02 18.72
C LYS A 737 28.69 -3.76 20.21
N VAL A 738 28.90 -2.51 20.59
CA VAL A 738 29.02 -2.08 21.98
C VAL A 738 27.82 -1.21 22.33
N SER A 739 27.06 -1.58 23.35
CA SER A 739 25.87 -0.86 23.80
C SER A 739 25.97 -0.47 25.28
N ASP A 740 25.41 0.67 25.65
CA ASP A 740 25.26 1.06 27.05
C ASP A 740 23.87 0.73 27.59
N LYS A 741 23.67 0.92 28.90
CA LYS A 741 22.40 0.71 29.58
C LYS A 741 21.31 1.73 29.21
N ARG A 742 21.66 2.78 28.45
CA ARG A 742 20.77 3.87 28.04
C ARG A 742 20.24 3.67 26.62
N GLY A 743 20.61 2.56 25.97
CA GLY A 743 20.18 2.22 24.61
C GLY A 743 21.05 2.81 23.50
N SER A 744 22.13 3.52 23.82
CA SER A 744 23.11 3.98 22.83
C SER A 744 24.02 2.82 22.43
N PHE A 745 24.33 2.67 21.14
CA PHE A 745 25.28 1.65 20.69
C PHE A 745 26.18 2.13 19.56
N LYS A 746 27.32 1.46 19.39
CA LYS A 746 28.27 1.66 18.29
C LYS A 746 28.70 0.32 17.74
N THR A 747 28.73 0.18 16.42
CA THR A 747 29.19 -1.03 15.75
C THR A 747 30.49 -0.75 15.01
N ILE A 748 31.53 -1.56 15.27
CA ILE A 748 32.85 -1.43 14.66
C ILE A 748 33.21 -2.75 13.96
N LYS A 749 33.66 -2.65 12.71
CA LYS A 749 34.19 -3.78 11.94
C LYS A 749 35.53 -4.23 12.53
N VAL A 750 35.71 -5.50 12.83
CA VAL A 750 36.93 -6.12 13.38
C VAL A 750 37.49 -7.13 12.39
N ILE A 751 38.79 -7.05 12.10
CA ILE A 751 39.52 -7.98 11.23
C ILE A 751 40.45 -8.82 12.11
N LYS A 752 40.21 -10.14 12.17
CA LYS A 752 41.07 -11.12 12.84
C LYS A 752 41.95 -11.79 11.79
N GLU A 753 43.27 -11.63 11.92
CA GLU A 753 44.27 -12.29 11.07
C GLU A 753 44.63 -13.68 11.59
#